data_AF-T0SQL7-F1
#
_entry.id   AF-T0SQL7-F1
#
_cell.length_a   1.000
_cell.length_b   1.000
_cell.length_c   1.000
_cell.angle_alpha   90.00
_cell.angle_beta   90.00
_cell.angle_gamma   90.00
#
_symmetry.space_group_name_H-M   'P 1'
#
loop_
_entity.id
_entity.type
_entity.pdbx_description
1 polymer ?
#
loop_
_entity_poly.entity_id
_entity_poly.type
_entity_poly.pdbx_seq_one_letter_code
_entity_poly.pdbx_strand_id
1 'polypeptide(L)'
;MKILAILVVFFSLNSFAQQFSTFQLGQALLNSQASSTNPNNIANYSDVYGQILSHYQTNYETIGSRLADQSINNGIFGGTNMVGWKHANDFSSFKVLFNRSIAPALFVEDKYIVNDEMIIEIDAAAFLKKLKNEDVINISDKNLLAYAGLTYKRTMRFNHFADNVSDGLQTKFDHLFFIFKYFKPESLHQLSDYDYVTKEDSFTLGAGGMATAPIGTYFSGGIGVYSNFVKKSKVTVQKLGPDDEKEENEVLRLTAEDTKGIEAGANATLLMDFFGLLKLTLFQYDFEYSYEGSYKTYLSLYQQDLTDSQVMGQVEQVLKFKNYNNAILADNIKTKEMRQKEVKTSKFLAFIWGGIRNAATEFSEILKEGVVFKFFTHNYEKLSYKENFFSKLLTAALGKLLGFEQLAARTEVESKTVSINYEASENILNTKRDFNIFADNILTVELGNRYRIDQNSKLAKDKVKSAMKDRLVNRTNSYSLFQAVFNNAITAPAEFNSQIMLDNTNLEVFIRQNSSNVFSILNNICSSKSKNIFSKLRSLFGGCKHQLYGSYNNFLKEWTTVNFGGYVYKKCSKKYRWKYIFRPSKKKVMIQKCMETENKIAGDLRDKSLPLWRFKDFSNDLVNNVETVNSLHQIFGSFNNKGYFQATVNGATGYKNYFNEGKVKANIITQFQLENNLRAPASAE
;
A
#
# COMPACT_ATOMS: atom_id res chain seq x y z
N MET A 1 2.68 -1.89 70.12
CA MET A 1 3.59 -1.89 68.95
C MET A 1 3.79 -3.33 68.50
N LYS A 2 2.94 -3.83 67.60
CA LYS A 2 3.12 -5.03 66.75
C LYS A 2 1.81 -5.33 66.01
N ILE A 3 1.96 -5.71 64.73
CA ILE A 3 0.97 -6.26 63.79
C ILE A 3 0.00 -5.24 63.15
N LEU A 4 0.47 -4.59 62.08
CA LEU A 4 -0.37 -4.18 60.94
C LEU A 4 0.51 -4.01 59.70
N ALA A 5 0.87 -5.10 59.02
CA ALA A 5 1.54 -5.04 57.71
C ALA A 5 1.52 -6.38 56.95
N ILE A 6 0.34 -6.98 56.74
CA ILE A 6 0.16 -8.03 55.73
C ILE A 6 -1.23 -7.88 55.12
N LEU A 7 -1.45 -6.84 54.30
CA LEU A 7 -2.65 -6.79 53.46
C LEU A 7 -2.60 -5.74 52.32
N VAL A 8 -1.49 -5.58 51.60
CA VAL A 8 -1.51 -4.86 50.30
C VAL A 8 -0.43 -5.39 49.32
N VAL A 9 -0.54 -6.63 48.83
CA VAL A 9 0.17 -7.08 47.59
C VAL A 9 -0.71 -8.02 46.73
N PHE A 10 -2.05 -7.96 46.87
CA PHE A 10 -2.96 -8.79 46.05
C PHE A 10 -3.76 -8.02 44.99
N PHE A 11 -3.47 -6.73 44.78
CA PHE A 11 -4.26 -5.88 43.85
C PHE A 11 -3.69 -5.71 42.44
N SER A 12 -2.63 -6.43 42.03
CA SER A 12 -2.09 -6.36 40.65
C SER A 12 -2.12 -7.67 39.86
N LEU A 13 -2.61 -8.79 40.42
CA LEU A 13 -2.64 -10.09 39.72
C LEU A 13 -3.94 -10.39 38.97
N ASN A 14 -4.98 -9.55 39.07
CA ASN A 14 -6.25 -9.78 38.38
C ASN A 14 -6.27 -9.31 36.92
N SER A 15 -5.18 -8.74 36.40
CA SER A 15 -5.19 -8.11 35.07
C SER A 15 -5.05 -9.08 33.89
N PHE A 16 -4.79 -10.38 34.11
CA PHE A 16 -4.45 -11.32 33.03
C PHE A 16 -4.91 -12.77 33.23
N ALA A 17 -6.08 -13.00 33.84
CA ALA A 17 -6.73 -14.32 33.80
C ALA A 17 -7.42 -14.56 32.44
N GLN A 18 -6.69 -14.41 31.33
CA GLN A 18 -7.21 -14.77 30.02
C GLN A 18 -7.15 -16.30 29.87
N GLN A 19 -8.31 -16.95 29.84
CA GLN A 19 -8.41 -18.37 29.53
C GLN A 19 -8.37 -18.55 28.01
N PHE A 20 -7.35 -19.25 27.52
CA PHE A 20 -7.24 -19.61 26.11
C PHE A 20 -8.12 -20.83 25.81
N SER A 21 -8.85 -20.77 24.70
CA SER A 21 -9.82 -21.82 24.34
C SER A 21 -9.24 -22.87 23.38
N THR A 22 -8.20 -22.52 22.62
CA THR A 22 -7.64 -23.36 21.56
C THR A 22 -6.29 -23.99 21.91
N PHE A 23 -5.62 -23.51 22.97
CA PHE A 23 -4.35 -24.02 23.49
C PHE A 23 -4.20 -23.78 24.99
N GLN A 24 -3.22 -24.43 25.62
CA GLN A 24 -2.85 -24.21 27.02
C GLN A 24 -1.48 -23.54 27.09
N LEU A 25 -1.27 -22.65 28.07
CA LEU A 25 0.04 -22.06 28.35
C LEU A 25 0.95 -23.09 29.04
N GLY A 26 2.21 -23.16 28.61
CA GLY A 26 3.25 -23.93 29.26
C GLY A 26 3.80 -23.24 30.52
N GLN A 27 4.38 -24.02 31.42
CA GLN A 27 4.92 -23.52 32.70
C GLN A 27 6.06 -22.51 32.53
N ALA A 28 6.79 -22.56 31.42
CA ALA A 28 7.90 -21.66 31.11
C ALA A 28 7.45 -20.20 30.95
N LEU A 29 6.29 -19.95 30.32
CA LEU A 29 5.75 -18.59 30.16
C LEU A 29 5.26 -18.00 31.49
N LEU A 30 4.67 -18.83 32.34
CA LEU A 30 4.21 -18.43 33.68
C LEU A 30 5.38 -17.99 34.56
N ASN A 31 6.56 -18.59 34.37
CA ASN A 31 7.77 -18.28 35.15
C ASN A 31 8.56 -17.08 34.59
N SER A 32 8.57 -16.86 33.27
CA SER A 32 9.27 -15.71 32.67
C SER A 32 8.60 -14.37 33.01
N GLN A 33 7.27 -14.35 33.19
CA GLN A 33 6.53 -13.16 33.63
C GLN A 33 6.77 -12.77 35.11
N ALA A 34 7.34 -13.66 35.92
CA ALA A 34 7.71 -13.37 37.31
C ALA A 34 9.06 -12.64 37.47
N SER A 35 9.85 -12.52 36.40
CA SER A 35 11.15 -11.83 36.43
C SER A 35 10.98 -10.35 36.03
N SER A 36 11.01 -9.44 37.00
CA SER A 36 10.79 -8.00 36.80
C SER A 36 11.93 -7.34 35.99
N THR A 37 11.82 -7.32 34.67
CA THR A 37 12.63 -6.42 33.84
C THR A 37 12.04 -5.00 33.88
N ASN A 38 12.89 -3.97 33.95
CA ASN A 38 12.46 -2.58 34.00
C ASN A 38 11.61 -2.22 32.74
N PRO A 39 10.29 -1.97 32.86
CA PRO A 39 9.41 -1.71 31.73
C PRO A 39 9.70 -0.36 31.06
N ASN A 40 10.50 0.51 31.67
CA ASN A 40 10.88 1.80 31.10
C ASN A 40 11.94 1.64 29.99
N ASN A 41 12.71 0.54 29.97
CA ASN A 41 13.61 0.25 28.86
C ASN A 41 12.82 -0.30 27.68
N ILE A 42 12.89 0.37 26.53
CA ILE A 42 12.14 0.01 25.34
C ILE A 42 12.48 -1.38 24.78
N ALA A 43 13.70 -1.88 25.05
CA ALA A 43 14.10 -3.24 24.71
C ALA A 43 13.37 -4.32 25.56
N ASN A 44 12.91 -3.95 26.76
CA ASN A 44 12.16 -4.82 27.68
C ASN A 44 10.65 -4.54 27.64
N TYR A 45 10.22 -3.50 26.91
CA TYR A 45 8.83 -3.06 26.79
C TYR A 45 8.02 -3.92 25.80
N SER A 46 8.69 -4.44 24.79
CA SER A 46 8.14 -5.29 23.73
C SER A 46 9.28 -6.11 23.16
N ASP A 47 9.15 -7.45 23.19
CA ASP A 47 10.16 -8.35 22.64
C ASP A 47 10.45 -8.04 21.16
N VAL A 48 9.40 -7.68 20.41
CA VAL A 48 9.52 -7.25 19.01
C VAL A 48 10.41 -6.01 18.89
N TYR A 49 10.20 -5.00 19.72
CA TYR A 49 11.00 -3.78 19.66
C TYR A 49 12.44 -4.02 20.13
N GLY A 50 12.65 -4.87 21.14
CA GLY A 50 13.97 -5.29 21.60
C GLY A 50 14.77 -6.00 20.52
N GLN A 51 14.16 -6.96 19.82
CA GLN A 51 14.80 -7.66 18.70
C GLN A 51 15.15 -6.70 17.54
N ILE A 52 14.24 -5.79 17.19
CA ILE A 52 14.49 -4.78 16.14
C ILE A 52 15.64 -3.86 16.55
N LEU A 53 15.66 -3.36 17.79
CA LEU A 53 16.75 -2.53 18.30
C LEU A 53 18.08 -3.29 18.24
N SER A 54 18.12 -4.49 18.79
CA SER A 54 19.33 -5.30 18.81
C SER A 54 19.88 -5.58 17.40
N HIS A 55 19.01 -5.75 16.41
CA HIS A 55 19.42 -6.04 15.04
C HIS A 55 19.89 -4.78 14.28
N TYR A 56 19.23 -3.64 14.49
CA TYR A 56 19.43 -2.44 13.66
C TYR A 56 20.23 -1.32 14.32
N GLN A 57 20.35 -1.27 15.64
CA GLN A 57 20.89 -0.11 16.37
C GLN A 57 22.30 0.28 15.94
N THR A 58 23.14 -0.66 15.50
CA THR A 58 24.54 -0.38 15.11
C THR A 58 24.73 -0.18 13.60
N ASN A 59 23.73 -0.45 12.76
CA ASN A 59 23.90 -0.46 11.30
C ASN A 59 22.79 0.28 10.51
N TYR A 60 21.74 0.78 11.17
CA TYR A 60 20.60 1.42 10.50
C TYR A 60 21.02 2.60 9.61
N GLU A 61 22.02 3.40 10.04
CA GLU A 61 22.55 4.51 9.22
C GLU A 61 23.26 4.00 7.97
N THR A 62 24.06 2.94 8.10
CA THR A 62 24.77 2.35 6.95
C THR A 62 23.79 1.75 5.96
N ILE A 63 22.75 1.05 6.45
CA ILE A 63 21.68 0.50 5.62
C ILE A 63 20.92 1.63 4.92
N GLY A 64 20.47 2.63 5.69
CA GLY A 64 19.75 3.78 5.18
C GLY A 64 20.52 4.54 4.11
N SER A 65 21.78 4.92 4.38
CA SER A 65 22.63 5.66 3.44
C SER A 65 22.86 4.87 2.16
N ARG A 66 23.17 3.58 2.26
CA ARG A 66 23.37 2.72 1.08
C ARG A 66 22.12 2.64 0.20
N LEU A 67 20.94 2.49 0.80
CA LEU A 67 19.67 2.40 0.06
C LEU A 67 19.24 3.76 -0.51
N ALA A 68 19.49 4.85 0.22
CA ALA A 68 19.26 6.20 -0.23
C ALA A 68 20.16 6.55 -1.43
N ASP A 69 21.46 6.27 -1.35
CA ASP A 69 22.41 6.50 -2.43
C ASP A 69 22.04 5.71 -3.69
N GLN A 70 21.63 4.45 -3.53
CA GLN A 70 21.14 3.65 -4.65
C GLN A 70 19.87 4.25 -5.25
N SER A 71 18.95 4.75 -4.44
CA SER A 71 17.71 5.39 -4.91
C SER A 71 17.99 6.68 -5.68
N ILE A 72 18.90 7.51 -5.18
CA ILE A 72 19.31 8.77 -5.81
C ILE A 72 20.05 8.49 -7.13
N ASN A 73 21.02 7.57 -7.12
CA ASN A 73 21.81 7.20 -8.29
C ASN A 73 20.98 6.50 -9.38
N ASN A 74 19.90 5.82 -9.00
CA ASN A 74 18.96 5.16 -9.91
C ASN A 74 17.94 6.13 -10.54
N GLY A 75 18.10 7.44 -10.32
CA GLY A 75 17.41 8.52 -11.02
C GLY A 75 16.14 9.02 -10.33
N ILE A 76 16.09 10.33 -10.06
CA ILE A 76 14.88 11.06 -9.66
C ILE A 76 14.13 11.43 -10.95
N PHE A 77 12.97 10.83 -11.19
CA PHE A 77 12.14 11.20 -12.34
C PHE A 77 11.58 12.61 -12.15
N GLY A 78 11.77 13.48 -13.14
CA GLY A 78 11.15 14.80 -13.18
C GLY A 78 9.62 14.71 -13.11
N GLY A 79 9.04 15.35 -12.10
CA GLY A 79 7.61 15.37 -11.81
C GLY A 79 7.33 15.16 -10.31
N THR A 80 6.07 15.22 -9.91
CA THR A 80 5.55 14.94 -8.55
C THR A 80 5.66 13.46 -8.14
N ASN A 81 6.64 12.74 -8.66
CA ASN A 81 6.76 11.30 -8.47
C ASN A 81 7.39 11.00 -7.11
N MET A 82 6.82 10.04 -6.37
CA MET A 82 7.42 9.59 -5.12
C MET A 82 8.68 8.77 -5.44
N VAL A 83 9.81 9.15 -4.84
CA VAL A 83 11.05 8.35 -4.86
C VAL A 83 11.20 7.70 -3.50
N GLY A 84 11.71 6.49 -3.43
CA GLY A 84 11.83 5.81 -2.15
C GLY A 84 12.56 4.48 -2.23
N TRP A 85 12.84 3.93 -1.06
CA TRP A 85 13.43 2.62 -0.90
C TRP A 85 12.72 1.84 0.18
N LYS A 86 12.82 0.52 0.07
CA LYS A 86 12.28 -0.39 1.06
C LYS A 86 13.32 -1.40 1.49
N HIS A 87 13.29 -1.74 2.77
CA HIS A 87 14.14 -2.74 3.38
C HIS A 87 13.29 -3.68 4.22
N ALA A 88 13.54 -4.98 4.12
CA ALA A 88 12.83 -5.96 4.93
C ALA A 88 13.82 -6.90 5.61
N ASN A 89 13.42 -7.39 6.78
CA ASN A 89 14.11 -8.45 7.48
C ASN A 89 13.14 -9.39 8.19
N ASP A 90 13.54 -10.65 8.27
CA ASP A 90 12.82 -11.68 8.99
C ASP A 90 13.43 -11.93 10.35
N PHE A 91 12.55 -12.00 11.34
CA PHE A 91 12.85 -12.51 12.66
C PHE A 91 12.17 -13.87 12.83
N SER A 92 12.58 -14.61 13.86
CA SER A 92 12.06 -15.96 14.11
C SER A 92 10.54 -16.00 14.33
N SER A 93 9.93 -14.94 14.89
CA SER A 93 8.50 -14.88 15.25
C SER A 93 7.70 -13.81 14.50
N PHE A 94 8.36 -12.91 13.77
CA PHE A 94 7.70 -11.80 13.08
C PHE A 94 8.55 -11.30 11.92
N LYS A 95 7.96 -10.46 11.08
CA LYS A 95 8.63 -9.79 9.97
C LYS A 95 8.59 -8.29 10.19
N VAL A 96 9.65 -7.60 9.76
CA VAL A 96 9.66 -6.14 9.73
C VAL A 96 9.93 -5.65 8.30
N LEU A 97 9.17 -4.65 7.89
CA LEU A 97 9.35 -3.93 6.64
C LEU A 97 9.50 -2.44 6.96
N PHE A 98 10.51 -1.84 6.36
CA PHE A 98 10.77 -0.41 6.37
C PHE A 98 10.56 0.13 4.97
N ASN A 99 9.84 1.23 4.87
CA ASN A 99 9.55 1.91 3.63
C ASN A 99 9.73 3.41 3.84
N ARG A 100 10.65 4.00 3.09
CA ARG A 100 10.83 5.45 3.03
C ARG A 100 10.44 5.92 1.65
N SER A 101 9.61 6.95 1.60
CA SER A 101 9.24 7.62 0.36
C SER A 101 9.23 9.13 0.52
N ILE A 102 9.57 9.85 -0.54
CA ILE A 102 9.68 11.31 -0.54
C ILE A 102 8.93 11.92 -1.71
N ALA A 103 8.33 13.10 -1.48
CA ALA A 103 7.63 13.84 -2.51
C ALA A 103 7.62 15.35 -2.27
N PRO A 104 7.48 16.19 -3.32
CA PRO A 104 7.39 17.63 -3.15
C PRO A 104 6.13 18.04 -2.36
N ALA A 105 6.26 18.99 -1.44
CA ALA A 105 5.13 19.58 -0.74
C ALA A 105 4.35 20.51 -1.70
N LEU A 106 3.02 20.37 -1.78
CA LEU A 106 2.23 21.14 -2.76
C LEU A 106 1.97 22.61 -2.42
N PHE A 107 2.06 23.01 -1.16
CA PHE A 107 1.74 24.39 -0.76
C PHE A 107 2.77 24.99 0.23
N VAL A 108 3.95 24.37 0.34
CA VAL A 108 5.13 24.97 0.98
C VAL A 108 6.20 25.01 -0.10
N GLU A 109 6.62 26.21 -0.49
CA GLU A 109 7.70 26.37 -1.47
C GLU A 109 8.97 25.70 -0.93
N ASP A 110 9.68 25.01 -1.82
CA ASP A 110 10.99 24.43 -1.57
C ASP A 110 11.10 23.40 -0.44
N LYS A 111 10.01 22.72 -0.07
CA LYS A 111 10.04 21.57 0.87
C LYS A 111 9.57 20.26 0.26
N TYR A 112 10.07 19.17 0.84
CA TYR A 112 9.70 17.80 0.54
C TYR A 112 9.12 17.13 1.77
N ILE A 113 8.18 16.23 1.57
CA ILE A 113 7.55 15.42 2.61
C ILE A 113 8.16 14.03 2.54
N VAL A 114 8.72 13.60 3.65
CA VAL A 114 9.21 12.25 3.87
C VAL A 114 8.12 11.48 4.58
N ASN A 115 7.80 10.32 4.04
CA ASN A 115 6.92 9.32 4.63
C ASN A 115 7.75 8.10 4.96
N ASP A 116 7.99 7.93 6.26
CA ASP A 116 8.58 6.73 6.84
C ASP A 116 7.47 5.80 7.32
N GLU A 117 7.58 4.53 6.97
CA GLU A 117 6.63 3.50 7.32
C GLU A 117 7.38 2.25 7.79
N MET A 118 7.01 1.79 8.98
CA MET A 118 7.48 0.56 9.59
C MET A 118 6.29 -0.37 9.77
N ILE A 119 6.35 -1.55 9.15
CA ILE A 119 5.30 -2.56 9.23
C ILE A 119 5.86 -3.78 9.94
N ILE A 120 5.17 -4.23 10.99
CA ILE A 120 5.44 -5.47 11.70
C ILE A 120 4.31 -6.44 11.38
N GLU A 121 4.63 -7.62 10.85
CA GLU A 121 3.65 -8.67 10.54
C GLU A 121 3.96 -9.95 11.32
N ILE A 122 2.92 -10.56 11.88
CA ILE A 122 3.02 -11.80 12.67
C ILE A 122 2.00 -12.79 12.13
N ASP A 123 2.50 -13.88 11.55
CA ASP A 123 1.67 -14.99 11.11
C ASP A 123 1.32 -15.88 12.31
N ALA A 124 0.03 -16.09 12.55
CA ALA A 124 -0.44 -16.78 13.75
C ALA A 124 0.01 -18.25 13.77
N ALA A 125 -0.11 -18.96 12.65
CA ALA A 125 0.25 -20.38 12.58
C ALA A 125 1.76 -20.58 12.76
N ALA A 126 2.60 -19.77 12.10
CA ALA A 126 4.04 -19.83 12.26
C ALA A 126 4.47 -19.51 13.70
N PHE A 127 3.87 -18.46 14.29
CA PHE A 127 4.17 -18.06 15.66
C PHE A 127 3.75 -19.13 16.68
N LEU A 128 2.54 -19.66 16.59
CA LEU A 128 2.05 -20.74 17.45
C LEU A 128 2.87 -22.02 17.29
N LYS A 129 3.28 -22.36 16.06
CA LYS A 129 4.16 -23.52 15.80
C LYS A 129 5.51 -23.35 16.48
N LYS A 130 6.10 -22.16 16.43
CA LYS A 130 7.34 -21.85 17.15
C LYS A 130 7.16 -22.01 18.65
N LEU A 131 6.13 -21.40 19.22
CA LEU A 131 5.85 -21.50 20.66
C LEU A 131 5.56 -22.95 21.11
N LYS A 132 4.92 -23.76 20.26
CA LYS A 132 4.76 -25.19 20.49
C LYS A 132 6.10 -25.92 20.53
N ASN A 133 6.98 -25.64 19.57
CA ASN A 133 8.31 -26.26 19.50
C ASN A 133 9.23 -25.86 20.66
N GLU A 134 8.97 -24.70 21.28
CA GLU A 134 9.69 -24.17 22.45
C GLU A 134 9.02 -24.56 23.78
N ASP A 135 8.00 -25.44 23.76
CA ASP A 135 7.20 -25.86 24.92
C ASP A 135 6.54 -24.69 25.69
N VAL A 136 6.35 -23.55 25.02
CA VAL A 136 5.71 -22.35 25.58
C VAL A 136 4.19 -22.48 25.58
N ILE A 137 3.63 -23.20 24.62
CA ILE A 137 2.20 -23.54 24.56
C ILE A 137 2.01 -25.01 24.18
N ASN A 138 0.90 -25.58 24.62
CA ASN A 138 0.43 -26.89 24.16
C ASN A 138 -0.78 -26.72 23.22
N ILE A 139 -0.59 -27.04 21.94
CA ILE A 139 -1.61 -26.95 20.89
C ILE A 139 -1.57 -28.19 19.99
N SER A 140 -2.75 -28.74 19.69
CA SER A 140 -2.89 -29.84 18.73
C SER A 140 -2.65 -29.36 17.30
N ASP A 141 -2.18 -30.24 16.41
CA ASP A 141 -1.95 -29.86 15.00
C ASP A 141 -3.26 -29.45 14.30
N LYS A 142 -4.39 -30.05 14.69
CA LYS A 142 -5.72 -29.65 14.24
C LYS A 142 -6.07 -28.21 14.63
N ASN A 143 -5.77 -27.80 15.86
CA ASN A 143 -6.01 -26.43 16.30
C ASN A 143 -5.03 -25.46 15.67
N LEU A 144 -3.77 -25.87 15.46
CA LEU A 144 -2.76 -25.06 14.76
C LEU A 144 -3.20 -24.73 13.33
N LEU A 145 -3.79 -25.69 12.61
CA LEU A 145 -4.34 -25.48 11.26
C LEU A 145 -5.48 -24.45 11.24
N ALA A 146 -6.26 -24.31 12.31
CA ALA A 146 -7.33 -23.33 12.38
C ALA A 146 -6.82 -21.87 12.35
N TYR A 147 -5.54 -21.65 12.67
CA TYR A 147 -4.87 -20.35 12.61
C TYR A 147 -4.27 -20.02 11.24
N ALA A 148 -4.39 -20.92 10.25
CA ALA A 148 -3.88 -20.67 8.90
C ALA A 148 -4.55 -19.45 8.26
N GLY A 149 -3.73 -18.52 7.73
CA GLY A 149 -4.20 -17.29 7.10
C GLY A 149 -4.58 -16.17 8.09
N LEU A 150 -4.48 -16.41 9.41
CA LEU A 150 -4.59 -15.36 10.40
C LEU A 150 -3.25 -14.62 10.55
N THR A 151 -3.26 -13.30 10.34
CA THR A 151 -2.08 -12.45 10.46
C THR A 151 -2.42 -11.18 11.23
N TYR A 152 -1.56 -10.84 12.18
CA TYR A 152 -1.55 -9.54 12.82
C TYR A 152 -0.62 -8.61 12.06
N LYS A 153 -1.04 -7.36 11.87
CA LYS A 153 -0.25 -6.33 11.23
C LYS A 153 -0.31 -5.04 12.04
N ARG A 154 0.87 -4.56 12.42
CA ARG A 154 1.08 -3.21 12.96
C ARG A 154 1.74 -2.35 11.91
N THR A 155 1.12 -1.23 11.57
CA THR A 155 1.68 -0.21 10.68
C THR A 155 1.94 1.06 11.47
N MET A 156 3.21 1.43 11.56
CA MET A 156 3.66 2.69 12.14
C MET A 156 4.14 3.60 11.02
N ARG A 157 3.78 4.88 11.09
CA ARG A 157 4.21 5.88 10.10
C ARG A 157 4.72 7.12 10.80
N PHE A 158 5.76 7.72 10.25
CA PHE A 158 6.29 9.02 10.62
C PHE A 158 6.35 9.89 9.37
N ASN A 159 5.65 11.02 9.38
CA ASN A 159 5.71 11.99 8.28
C ASN A 159 6.39 13.24 8.78
N HIS A 160 7.38 13.72 8.02
CA HIS A 160 8.13 14.93 8.34
C HIS A 160 8.55 15.69 7.07
N PHE A 161 9.05 16.91 7.25
CA PHE A 161 9.61 17.69 6.15
C PHE A 161 11.12 17.48 6.00
N ALA A 162 11.59 17.72 4.77
CA ALA A 162 12.99 17.80 4.37
C ALA A 162 13.17 18.95 3.38
N ASP A 163 14.36 19.54 3.34
CA ASP A 163 14.62 20.72 2.49
C ASP A 163 14.86 20.34 1.03
N ASN A 164 15.31 19.11 0.77
CA ASN A 164 15.53 18.61 -0.58
C ASN A 164 15.39 17.07 -0.63
N VAL A 165 15.38 16.52 -1.86
CA VAL A 165 15.23 15.07 -2.06
C VAL A 165 16.35 14.27 -1.41
N SER A 166 17.59 14.77 -1.46
CA SER A 166 18.76 14.09 -0.90
C SER A 166 18.66 14.01 0.61
N ASP A 167 18.41 15.17 1.25
CA ASP A 167 18.21 15.28 2.70
C ASP A 167 17.11 14.31 3.16
N GLY A 168 15.93 14.37 2.55
CA GLY A 168 14.83 13.53 3.02
C GLY A 168 14.97 12.03 2.71
N LEU A 169 15.85 11.63 1.79
CA LEU A 169 16.20 10.21 1.62
C LEU A 169 17.33 9.76 2.55
N GLN A 170 18.28 10.64 2.89
CA GLN A 170 19.55 10.29 3.53
C GLN A 170 19.65 10.65 5.03
N THR A 171 18.69 11.39 5.61
CA THR A 171 18.78 11.82 7.01
C THR A 171 17.66 11.25 7.88
N LYS A 172 17.80 11.32 9.21
CA LYS A 172 16.76 10.89 10.19
C LYS A 172 16.29 9.44 10.00
N PHE A 173 17.21 8.49 9.79
CA PHE A 173 16.83 7.09 9.62
C PHE A 173 16.20 6.47 10.88
N ASP A 174 16.45 7.04 12.05
CA ASP A 174 15.82 6.67 13.31
C ASP A 174 14.29 6.89 13.28
N HIS A 175 13.81 7.89 12.53
CA HIS A 175 12.39 8.12 12.23
C HIS A 175 11.76 6.99 11.38
N LEU A 176 12.56 6.06 10.85
CA LEU A 176 12.09 4.89 10.11
C LEU A 176 12.33 3.59 10.88
N PHE A 177 13.56 3.37 11.35
CA PHE A 177 13.95 2.12 11.98
C PHE A 177 13.40 1.98 13.40
N PHE A 178 13.13 3.10 14.09
CA PHE A 178 12.74 3.13 15.50
C PHE A 178 11.48 3.95 15.76
N ILE A 179 10.52 3.97 14.82
CA ILE A 179 9.27 4.75 14.92
C ILE A 179 8.53 4.53 16.26
N PHE A 180 8.59 3.31 16.80
CA PHE A 180 7.94 2.97 18.06
C PHE A 180 8.38 3.82 19.26
N LYS A 181 9.55 4.48 19.21
CA LYS A 181 10.01 5.44 20.24
C LYS A 181 9.09 6.65 20.36
N TYR A 182 8.45 7.07 19.27
CA TYR A 182 7.62 8.28 19.22
C TYR A 182 6.18 8.07 19.74
N PHE A 183 5.83 6.87 20.19
CA PHE A 183 4.56 6.60 20.89
C PHE A 183 4.74 6.57 22.41
N LYS A 184 5.70 7.35 22.92
CA LYS A 184 5.92 7.55 24.34
C LYS A 184 5.78 9.03 24.73
N PRO A 185 5.24 9.34 25.93
CA PRO A 185 5.12 10.72 26.43
C PRO A 185 6.41 11.53 26.29
N GLU A 186 7.54 10.93 26.64
CA GLU A 186 8.85 11.58 26.60
C GLU A 186 9.34 11.92 25.18
N SER A 187 8.76 11.38 24.12
CA SER A 187 9.15 11.72 22.74
C SER A 187 8.23 12.77 22.11
N LEU A 188 7.11 13.11 22.74
CA LEU A 188 6.15 14.07 22.17
C LEU A 188 6.73 15.49 22.02
N HIS A 189 7.64 15.89 22.91
CA HIS A 189 8.30 17.19 22.82
C HIS A 189 9.39 17.26 21.74
N GLN A 190 9.84 16.10 21.23
CA GLN A 190 10.88 15.99 20.20
C GLN A 190 10.32 16.14 18.78
N LEU A 191 9.00 16.11 18.64
CA LEU A 191 8.33 16.29 17.36
C LEU A 191 8.50 17.73 16.87
N SER A 192 9.02 17.85 15.65
CA SER A 192 9.14 19.12 14.92
C SER A 192 7.78 19.57 14.41
N ASP A 193 7.65 20.87 14.11
CA ASP A 193 6.42 21.40 13.53
C ASP A 193 5.99 20.58 12.31
N TYR A 194 4.70 20.23 12.30
CA TYR A 194 4.07 19.37 11.31
C TYR A 194 4.50 17.90 11.32
N ASP A 195 5.29 17.43 12.28
CA ASP A 195 5.52 15.99 12.41
C ASP A 195 4.22 15.25 12.73
N TYR A 196 4.03 14.12 12.07
CA TYR A 196 2.80 13.34 12.18
C TYR A 196 3.08 11.85 12.23
N VAL A 197 2.74 11.27 13.38
CA VAL A 197 3.06 9.89 13.71
C VAL A 197 1.78 9.08 13.92
N THR A 198 1.69 7.90 13.31
CA THR A 198 0.52 7.00 13.47
C THR A 198 0.92 5.59 13.78
N LYS A 199 0.24 4.93 14.72
CA LYS A 199 0.35 3.49 15.01
C LYS A 199 -1.00 2.87 14.76
N GLU A 200 -1.08 1.86 13.89
CA GLU A 200 -2.33 1.20 13.54
C GLU A 200 -2.17 -0.31 13.61
N ASP A 201 -3.07 -0.97 14.32
CA ASP A 201 -3.10 -2.43 14.47
C ASP A 201 -4.29 -3.02 13.69
N SER A 202 -4.08 -4.15 13.05
CA SER A 202 -5.09 -4.80 12.21
C SER A 202 -4.92 -6.32 12.10
N PHE A 203 -5.99 -7.02 11.76
CA PHE A 203 -6.04 -8.48 11.62
C PHE A 203 -6.66 -8.91 10.30
N THR A 204 -6.25 -10.03 9.74
CA THR A 204 -6.89 -10.58 8.54
C THR A 204 -8.26 -11.19 8.84
N LEU A 205 -9.29 -10.83 8.05
CA LEU A 205 -10.59 -11.50 8.07
C LEU A 205 -10.51 -12.87 7.37
N GLY A 206 -10.61 -13.95 8.15
CA GLY A 206 -10.83 -15.30 7.61
C GLY A 206 -12.27 -15.45 7.12
N ALA A 207 -12.53 -15.37 5.82
CA ALA A 207 -13.80 -15.79 5.26
C ALA A 207 -13.74 -17.30 5.00
N GLY A 208 -14.35 -18.09 5.89
CA GLY A 208 -14.70 -19.50 5.75
C GLY A 208 -13.89 -20.37 4.77
N GLY A 209 -12.98 -21.20 5.31
CA GLY A 209 -12.62 -22.53 4.78
C GLY A 209 -11.99 -22.66 3.39
N MET A 210 -11.95 -21.60 2.58
CA MET A 210 -11.18 -21.59 1.34
C MET A 210 -9.82 -20.98 1.61
N ALA A 211 -8.77 -21.77 1.38
CA ALA A 211 -7.38 -21.34 1.41
C ALA A 211 -7.23 -19.97 0.74
N THR A 212 -7.15 -18.93 1.57
CA THR A 212 -6.82 -17.58 1.11
C THR A 212 -5.45 -17.68 0.49
N ALA A 213 -5.35 -17.28 -0.78
CA ALA A 213 -4.09 -17.26 -1.52
C ALA A 213 -2.95 -16.66 -0.66
N PRO A 214 -1.72 -17.19 -0.76
CA PRO A 214 -0.61 -16.84 0.12
C PRO A 214 -0.42 -15.33 0.20
N ILE A 215 -0.26 -14.85 1.43
CA ILE A 215 0.01 -13.45 1.74
C ILE A 215 1.40 -13.12 1.18
N GLY A 216 1.49 -12.19 0.22
CA GLY A 216 2.77 -11.64 -0.21
C GLY A 216 3.28 -10.68 0.87
N THR A 217 4.33 -11.07 1.59
CA THR A 217 4.67 -10.52 2.92
C THR A 217 5.65 -9.35 2.95
N TYR A 218 6.22 -8.89 1.83
CA TYR A 218 7.26 -7.84 1.92
C TYR A 218 7.07 -6.62 1.03
N PHE A 219 6.57 -6.78 -0.20
CA PHE A 219 6.50 -5.65 -1.14
C PHE A 219 5.23 -5.74 -1.95
N SER A 220 4.08 -5.66 -1.28
CA SER A 220 2.79 -5.43 -1.92
C SER A 220 2.71 -3.97 -2.43
N GLY A 221 3.62 -3.60 -3.33
CA GLY A 221 3.49 -2.41 -4.18
C GLY A 221 2.42 -2.59 -5.26
N GLY A 222 1.93 -3.82 -5.47
CA GLY A 222 0.66 -4.08 -6.11
C GLY A 222 -0.47 -3.94 -5.09
N ILE A 223 -1.43 -3.06 -5.36
CA ILE A 223 -2.76 -3.10 -4.75
C ILE A 223 -3.31 -4.47 -5.12
N GLY A 224 -3.05 -5.55 -4.37
CA GLY A 224 -3.45 -6.88 -4.86
C GLY A 224 -3.11 -8.16 -4.11
N VAL A 225 -2.66 -8.10 -2.86
CA VAL A 225 -2.81 -9.24 -1.95
C VAL A 225 -4.01 -8.95 -1.07
N TYR A 226 -5.15 -9.56 -1.38
CA TYR A 226 -6.39 -9.40 -0.60
C TYR A 226 -6.34 -10.28 0.65
N SER A 227 -5.63 -9.83 1.66
CA SER A 227 -6.12 -9.98 3.02
C SER A 227 -6.84 -8.68 3.38
N ASN A 228 -8.16 -8.76 3.65
CA ASN A 228 -8.83 -7.60 4.23
C ASN A 228 -8.38 -7.52 5.68
N PHE A 229 -7.39 -6.69 5.94
CA PHE A 229 -7.05 -6.30 7.29
C PHE A 229 -8.22 -5.48 7.86
N VAL A 230 -8.87 -5.99 8.90
CA VAL A 230 -9.79 -5.22 9.72
C VAL A 230 -8.95 -4.47 10.73
N LYS A 231 -9.06 -3.15 10.64
CA LYS A 231 -8.44 -2.25 11.59
C LYS A 231 -9.06 -2.45 12.97
N LYS A 232 -8.19 -2.66 13.94
CA LYS A 232 -8.55 -2.80 15.34
C LYS A 232 -8.34 -1.48 16.08
N SER A 233 -7.10 -0.99 16.12
CA SER A 233 -6.75 0.20 16.90
C SER A 233 -5.94 1.20 16.08
N LYS A 234 -5.98 2.46 16.51
CA LYS A 234 -5.22 3.57 15.93
C LYS A 234 -4.81 4.56 17.00
N VAL A 235 -3.54 4.92 17.01
CA VAL A 235 -3.03 6.11 17.67
C VAL A 235 -2.52 7.06 16.60
N THR A 236 -2.77 8.35 16.79
CA THR A 236 -2.30 9.43 15.93
C THR A 236 -1.83 10.58 16.80
N VAL A 237 -0.64 11.09 16.50
CA VAL A 237 -0.06 12.26 17.13
C VAL A 237 0.34 13.23 16.02
N GLN A 238 -0.13 14.47 16.12
CA GLN A 238 0.19 15.55 15.19
C GLN A 238 0.78 16.73 15.96
N LYS A 239 2.02 17.13 15.63
CA LYS A 239 2.58 18.42 16.05
C LYS A 239 2.04 19.52 15.14
N LEU A 240 1.44 20.54 15.73
CA LEU A 240 0.83 21.65 15.00
C LEU A 240 1.89 22.67 14.60
N GLY A 241 1.94 23.01 13.31
CA GLY A 241 2.82 24.08 12.86
C GLY A 241 2.17 25.47 12.92
N PRO A 242 2.84 26.50 12.38
CA PRO A 242 2.34 27.88 12.39
C PRO A 242 1.08 28.11 11.56
N ASP A 243 0.87 27.31 10.50
CA ASP A 243 -0.23 27.50 9.55
C ASP A 243 -1.49 26.67 9.85
N ASP A 244 -1.43 25.80 10.87
CA ASP A 244 -2.60 25.05 11.34
C ASP A 244 -3.51 25.96 12.17
N GLU A 245 -4.83 25.84 11.95
CA GLU A 245 -5.84 26.46 12.82
C GLU A 245 -5.75 25.78 14.19
N LYS A 246 -5.41 26.53 15.24
CA LYS A 246 -5.14 26.01 16.59
C LYS A 246 -5.57 26.97 17.70
N GLU A 247 -5.86 26.42 18.87
CA GLU A 247 -6.15 27.21 20.08
C GLU A 247 -4.86 27.86 20.63
N GLU A 248 -5.02 28.84 21.52
CA GLU A 248 -3.87 29.51 22.14
C GLU A 248 -3.01 28.50 22.89
N ASN A 249 -1.70 28.51 22.64
CA ASN A 249 -0.71 27.58 23.18
C ASN A 249 -0.93 26.09 22.86
N GLU A 250 -1.86 25.73 21.97
CA GLU A 250 -2.04 24.35 21.50
C GLU A 250 -0.86 23.94 20.62
N VAL A 251 -0.23 22.81 20.93
CA VAL A 251 0.97 22.35 20.21
C VAL A 251 0.83 20.94 19.64
N LEU A 252 0.01 20.08 20.23
CA LEU A 252 -0.13 18.69 19.80
C LEU A 252 -1.60 18.27 19.79
N ARG A 253 -1.96 17.46 18.79
CA ARG A 253 -3.24 16.77 18.72
C ARG A 253 -3.01 15.27 18.79
N LEU A 254 -3.64 14.63 19.76
CA LEU A 254 -3.58 13.18 19.96
C LEU A 254 -4.96 12.57 19.73
N THR A 255 -5.01 11.46 19.01
CA THR A 255 -6.23 10.67 18.79
C THR A 255 -5.93 9.21 19.04
N ALA A 256 -6.68 8.59 19.93
CA ALA A 256 -6.63 7.16 20.22
C ALA A 256 -8.01 6.55 19.98
N GLU A 257 -8.12 5.65 19.02
CA GLU A 257 -9.36 4.98 18.66
C GLU A 257 -9.16 3.46 18.60
N ASP A 258 -10.06 2.72 19.22
CA ASP A 258 -10.16 1.27 19.16
C ASP A 258 -11.59 0.91 18.76
N THR A 259 -11.71 0.03 17.77
CA THR A 259 -12.99 -0.44 17.25
C THR A 259 -13.35 -1.77 17.90
N LYS A 260 -14.66 -1.96 18.12
CA LYS A 260 -15.17 -3.27 18.53
C LYS A 260 -14.92 -4.26 17.39
N GLY A 261 -14.32 -5.41 17.69
CA GLY A 261 -14.21 -6.49 16.72
C GLY A 261 -15.62 -6.93 16.28
N ILE A 262 -16.01 -6.60 15.05
CA ILE A 262 -17.30 -7.02 14.48
C ILE A 262 -17.07 -8.38 13.81
N GLU A 263 -17.01 -9.44 14.61
CA GLU A 263 -17.07 -10.81 14.10
C GLU A 263 -18.05 -11.64 14.94
N ALA A 264 -19.11 -12.13 14.31
CA ALA A 264 -20.00 -13.13 14.88
C ALA A 264 -19.64 -14.50 14.27
N GLY A 265 -19.01 -15.40 15.04
CA GLY A 265 -18.71 -16.77 14.60
C GLY A 265 -17.44 -17.38 15.23
N ALA A 266 -17.11 -18.61 14.80
CA ALA A 266 -15.97 -19.40 15.33
C ALA A 266 -14.59 -18.74 15.16
N ASN A 267 -14.44 -17.79 14.24
CA ASN A 267 -13.17 -17.08 14.01
C ASN A 267 -12.87 -16.02 15.08
N ALA A 268 -13.90 -15.49 15.76
CA ALA A 268 -13.71 -14.51 16.82
C ALA A 268 -12.89 -15.09 17.98
N THR A 269 -13.15 -16.35 18.32
CA THR A 269 -12.42 -17.08 19.37
C THR A 269 -10.94 -17.25 19.04
N LEU A 270 -10.62 -17.66 17.80
CA LEU A 270 -9.24 -17.77 17.33
C LEU A 270 -8.51 -16.42 17.39
N LEU A 271 -9.17 -15.35 16.93
CA LEU A 271 -8.65 -13.99 16.98
C LEU A 271 -8.38 -13.51 18.40
N MET A 272 -9.30 -13.77 19.34
CA MET A 272 -9.13 -13.39 20.75
C MET A 272 -7.97 -14.14 21.41
N ASP A 273 -7.85 -15.46 21.16
CA ASP A 273 -6.75 -16.27 21.68
C ASP A 273 -5.41 -15.82 21.08
N PHE A 274 -5.36 -15.53 19.78
CA PHE A 274 -4.14 -15.01 19.16
C PHE A 274 -3.77 -13.62 19.68
N PHE A 275 -4.73 -12.70 19.77
CA PHE A 275 -4.51 -11.36 20.31
C PHE A 275 -4.03 -11.39 21.76
N GLY A 276 -4.65 -12.22 22.59
CA GLY A 276 -4.22 -12.44 23.98
C GLY A 276 -2.78 -12.93 24.05
N LEU A 277 -2.41 -13.86 23.17
CA LEU A 277 -1.05 -14.38 23.12
C LEU A 277 -0.04 -13.32 22.69
N LEU A 278 -0.36 -12.52 21.65
CA LEU A 278 0.46 -11.38 21.23
C LEU A 278 0.68 -10.40 22.38
N LYS A 279 -0.38 -10.11 23.14
CA LYS A 279 -0.32 -9.28 24.34
C LYS A 279 0.55 -9.91 25.43
N LEU A 280 0.51 -11.22 25.67
CA LEU A 280 1.32 -11.85 26.71
C LEU A 280 2.81 -12.04 26.34
N THR A 281 3.12 -12.06 25.05
CA THR A 281 4.45 -12.41 24.53
C THR A 281 5.13 -11.21 23.87
N LEU A 282 4.71 -10.89 22.66
CA LEU A 282 5.42 -9.96 21.76
C LEU A 282 5.22 -8.49 22.14
N PHE A 283 4.10 -8.13 22.75
CA PHE A 283 3.71 -6.73 23.02
C PHE A 283 3.31 -6.45 24.48
N GLN A 284 3.90 -7.17 25.45
CA GLN A 284 3.51 -7.20 26.87
C GLN A 284 3.21 -5.85 27.53
N TYR A 285 3.98 -4.80 27.23
CA TYR A 285 3.77 -3.49 27.83
C TYR A 285 3.32 -2.41 26.83
N ASP A 286 3.12 -2.75 25.54
CA ASP A 286 2.85 -1.77 24.48
C ASP A 286 1.38 -1.33 24.40
N PHE A 287 0.43 -2.21 24.72
CA PHE A 287 -1.00 -1.88 24.73
C PHE A 287 -1.79 -2.78 25.69
N GLU A 288 -2.90 -2.26 26.23
CA GLU A 288 -3.73 -3.01 27.18
C GLU A 288 -5.21 -3.19 26.82
N TYR A 289 -5.66 -2.72 25.66
CA TYR A 289 -7.05 -2.90 25.20
C TYR A 289 -7.43 -4.37 24.99
N SER A 290 -8.75 -4.63 25.02
CA SER A 290 -9.33 -5.94 24.71
C SER A 290 -9.85 -5.98 23.27
N TYR A 291 -9.93 -7.20 22.70
CA TYR A 291 -10.43 -7.34 21.35
C TYR A 291 -11.90 -6.91 21.19
N GLU A 292 -12.73 -7.14 22.21
CA GLU A 292 -14.17 -6.86 22.19
C GLU A 292 -14.54 -5.42 22.60
N GLY A 293 -13.59 -4.67 23.16
CA GLY A 293 -13.80 -3.30 23.63
C GLY A 293 -13.85 -2.28 22.49
N SER A 294 -14.37 -1.09 22.79
CA SER A 294 -14.17 0.10 21.97
C SER A 294 -13.71 1.24 22.86
N TYR A 295 -12.76 2.03 22.37
CA TYR A 295 -12.17 3.14 23.10
C TYR A 295 -12.01 4.32 22.14
N LYS A 296 -12.38 5.54 22.54
CA LYS A 296 -12.19 6.73 21.71
C LYS A 296 -11.88 7.92 22.58
N THR A 297 -10.70 8.49 22.36
CA THR A 297 -10.22 9.67 23.07
C THR A 297 -9.55 10.62 22.09
N TYR A 298 -9.90 11.90 22.19
CA TYR A 298 -9.33 12.97 21.37
C TYR A 298 -8.80 14.05 22.33
N LEU A 299 -7.50 14.31 22.28
CA LEU A 299 -6.85 15.30 23.14
C LEU A 299 -6.18 16.39 22.30
N SER A 300 -6.29 17.62 22.76
CA SER A 300 -5.41 18.74 22.40
C SER A 300 -4.51 19.03 23.59
N LEU A 301 -3.19 19.00 23.36
CA LEU A 301 -2.18 19.25 24.37
C LEU A 301 -1.54 20.62 24.12
N TYR A 302 -1.36 21.35 25.21
CA TYR A 302 -0.80 22.69 25.25
C TYR A 302 0.67 22.64 25.68
N GLN A 303 1.40 23.73 25.45
CA GLN A 303 2.84 23.79 25.74
C GLN A 303 3.19 23.41 27.19
N GLN A 304 2.37 23.82 28.16
CA GLN A 304 2.57 23.52 29.59
C GLN A 304 2.39 22.04 29.91
N ASP A 305 1.46 21.36 29.23
CA ASP A 305 1.11 19.96 29.48
C ASP A 305 2.28 19.02 29.22
N LEU A 306 3.13 19.36 28.25
CA LEU A 306 4.30 18.54 27.90
C LEU A 306 5.37 18.50 29.00
N THR A 307 5.29 19.42 29.97
CA THR A 307 6.17 19.47 31.14
C THR A 307 5.49 18.98 32.42
N ASP A 308 4.17 18.77 32.40
CA ASP A 308 3.42 18.32 33.56
C ASP A 308 3.43 16.78 33.64
N SER A 309 4.14 16.25 34.64
CA SER A 309 4.24 14.81 34.88
C SER A 309 2.91 14.10 35.14
N GLN A 310 1.92 14.77 35.74
CA GLN A 310 0.60 14.20 36.00
C GLN A 310 -0.20 14.07 34.72
N VAL A 311 -0.21 15.14 33.91
CA VAL A 311 -0.85 15.15 32.59
C VAL A 311 -0.20 14.12 31.67
N MET A 312 1.13 14.10 31.58
CA MET A 312 1.86 13.16 30.73
C MET A 312 1.70 11.70 31.18
N GLY A 313 1.56 11.45 32.48
CA GLY A 313 1.18 10.14 33.01
C GLY A 313 -0.20 9.69 32.52
N GLN A 314 -1.19 10.59 32.40
CA GLN A 314 -2.49 10.28 31.83
C GLN A 314 -2.44 10.12 30.30
N VAL A 315 -1.64 10.92 29.60
CA VAL A 315 -1.39 10.76 28.17
C VAL A 315 -0.80 9.38 27.87
N GLU A 316 0.11 8.86 28.71
CA GLU A 316 0.63 7.51 28.60
C GLU A 316 -0.47 6.45 28.67
N GLN A 317 -1.43 6.61 29.60
CA GLN A 317 -2.60 5.72 29.70
C GLN A 317 -3.40 5.75 28.39
N VAL A 318 -3.64 6.92 27.82
CA VAL A 318 -4.38 7.08 26.57
C VAL A 318 -3.66 6.42 25.39
N LEU A 319 -2.35 6.60 25.27
CA LEU A 319 -1.52 5.94 24.24
C LEU A 319 -1.55 4.41 24.34
N LYS A 320 -1.76 3.86 25.54
CA LYS A 320 -1.88 2.43 25.84
C LYS A 320 -3.32 1.90 25.82
N PHE A 321 -4.30 2.75 25.51
CA PHE A 321 -5.73 2.44 25.56
C PHE A 321 -6.23 2.01 26.96
N LYS A 322 -5.68 2.64 28.01
CA LYS A 322 -6.10 2.44 29.40
C LYS A 322 -7.07 3.53 29.85
N ASN A 323 -7.76 3.25 30.95
CA ASN A 323 -8.53 4.25 31.67
C ASN A 323 -7.60 5.34 32.20
N TYR A 324 -8.03 6.58 32.09
CA TYR A 324 -7.31 7.76 32.55
C TYR A 324 -8.22 8.62 33.42
N ASN A 325 -7.62 9.50 34.21
CA ASN A 325 -8.37 10.43 35.06
C ASN A 325 -8.87 11.61 34.24
N ASN A 326 -10.18 11.60 33.94
CA ASN A 326 -10.86 12.67 33.20
C ASN A 326 -10.71 14.05 33.86
N ALA A 327 -10.57 14.14 35.18
CA ALA A 327 -10.43 15.43 35.86
C ALA A 327 -9.07 16.09 35.57
N ILE A 328 -8.02 15.29 35.34
CA ILE A 328 -6.68 15.79 35.01
C ILE A 328 -6.62 16.24 33.55
N LEU A 329 -7.30 15.53 32.63
CA LEU A 329 -7.33 15.84 31.20
C LEU A 329 -8.55 16.67 30.76
N ALA A 330 -9.31 17.24 31.69
CA ALA A 330 -10.62 17.84 31.40
C ALA A 330 -10.54 18.92 30.30
N ASP A 331 -9.52 19.78 30.37
CA ASP A 331 -9.31 20.88 29.42
C ASP A 331 -8.71 20.39 28.08
N ASN A 332 -8.09 19.21 28.08
CA ASN A 332 -7.48 18.61 26.90
C ASN A 332 -8.49 17.87 26.03
N ILE A 333 -9.57 17.35 26.60
CA ILE A 333 -10.52 16.49 25.90
C ILE A 333 -11.32 17.29 24.87
N LYS A 334 -11.29 16.83 23.61
CA LYS A 334 -12.08 17.39 22.50
C LYS A 334 -13.16 16.41 22.04
N THR A 335 -14.21 16.95 21.43
CA THR A 335 -15.25 16.12 20.82
C THR A 335 -14.76 15.55 19.49
N LYS A 336 -15.38 14.44 19.08
CA LYS A 336 -15.09 13.82 17.79
C LYS A 336 -15.35 14.79 16.63
N GLU A 337 -16.44 15.54 16.69
CA GLU A 337 -16.85 16.50 15.67
C GLU A 337 -15.84 17.63 15.52
N MET A 338 -15.31 18.15 16.64
CA MET A 338 -14.24 19.15 16.64
C MET A 338 -12.97 18.58 16.01
N ARG A 339 -12.53 17.40 16.47
CA ARG A 339 -11.33 16.73 15.90
C ARG A 339 -11.48 16.47 14.40
N GLN A 340 -12.68 16.09 13.97
CA GLN A 340 -12.98 15.91 12.55
C GLN A 340 -12.92 17.22 11.76
N LYS A 341 -13.32 18.35 12.35
CA LYS A 341 -13.21 19.68 11.72
C LYS A 341 -11.74 20.10 11.62
N GLU A 342 -10.98 20.00 12.70
CA GLU A 342 -9.54 20.28 12.78
C GLU A 342 -8.74 19.48 11.74
N VAL A 343 -9.05 18.19 11.61
CA VAL A 343 -8.45 17.30 10.60
C VAL A 343 -8.78 17.75 9.17
N LYS A 344 -9.99 18.28 8.91
CA LYS A 344 -10.38 18.78 7.58
C LYS A 344 -9.67 20.09 7.23
N THR A 345 -9.46 20.96 8.22
CA THR A 345 -8.85 22.28 8.01
C THR A 345 -7.32 22.23 8.11
N SER A 346 -6.75 21.13 8.62
CA SER A 346 -5.30 20.98 8.68
C SER A 346 -4.68 20.98 7.29
N LYS A 347 -3.93 22.05 7.00
CA LYS A 347 -3.15 22.21 5.77
C LYS A 347 -2.12 21.09 5.64
N PHE A 348 -1.66 20.56 6.76
CA PHE A 348 -0.73 19.45 6.82
C PHE A 348 -1.20 18.18 6.10
N LEU A 349 -2.47 17.80 6.25
CA LEU A 349 -2.98 16.62 5.57
C LEU A 349 -3.17 16.84 4.07
N ALA A 350 -3.32 18.10 3.64
CA ALA A 350 -3.25 18.47 2.22
C ALA A 350 -1.82 18.32 1.67
N PHE A 351 -0.79 18.58 2.51
CA PHE A 351 0.61 18.40 2.15
C PHE A 351 0.95 16.93 1.92
N ILE A 352 0.72 16.04 2.89
CA ILE A 352 1.05 14.60 2.78
C ILE A 352 0.53 14.03 1.46
N TRP A 353 -0.72 14.34 1.11
CA TRP A 353 -1.36 13.81 -0.08
C TRP A 353 -0.96 14.51 -1.37
N GLY A 354 -0.55 15.76 -1.28
CA GLY A 354 -0.09 16.50 -2.43
C GLY A 354 1.19 15.93 -3.05
N GLY A 355 2.05 15.40 -2.19
CA GLY A 355 3.24 14.65 -2.58
C GLY A 355 2.94 13.23 -3.09
N ILE A 356 1.85 12.62 -2.65
CA ILE A 356 1.40 11.28 -3.09
C ILE A 356 0.71 11.39 -4.46
N ARG A 357 1.46 11.76 -5.52
CA ARG A 357 1.09 11.40 -6.88
C ARG A 357 1.77 10.07 -7.20
N ASN A 358 0.94 9.05 -7.32
CA ASN A 358 1.26 7.62 -7.41
C ASN A 358 1.91 7.19 -8.75
N ALA A 359 2.84 7.99 -9.24
CA ALA A 359 3.94 7.51 -10.05
C ALA A 359 5.12 7.27 -9.08
N ALA A 360 5.15 6.09 -8.46
CA ALA A 360 6.16 5.73 -7.47
C ALA A 360 7.13 4.73 -8.11
N THR A 361 8.43 5.07 -8.10
CA THR A 361 9.48 4.09 -8.37
C THR A 361 10.05 3.66 -7.04
N GLU A 362 9.93 2.37 -6.76
CA GLU A 362 10.38 1.76 -5.52
C GLU A 362 11.52 0.79 -5.83
N PHE A 363 12.61 0.95 -5.09
CA PHE A 363 13.69 -0.02 -5.03
C PHE A 363 13.51 -0.91 -3.80
N SER A 364 13.55 -2.22 -3.98
CA SER A 364 13.42 -3.20 -2.90
C SER A 364 14.60 -4.17 -2.91
N GLU A 365 15.17 -4.39 -1.75
CA GLU A 365 16.25 -5.34 -1.53
C GLU A 365 15.79 -6.45 -0.59
N ILE A 366 16.00 -7.70 -0.99
CA ILE A 366 15.80 -8.88 -0.15
C ILE A 366 17.16 -9.55 0.07
N LEU A 367 17.60 -9.61 1.31
CA LEU A 367 18.77 -10.39 1.71
C LEU A 367 18.31 -11.80 2.09
N LYS A 368 18.80 -12.82 1.38
CA LYS A 368 18.55 -14.23 1.74
C LYS A 368 19.86 -15.00 1.67
N GLU A 369 20.20 -15.71 2.75
CA GLU A 369 21.38 -16.59 2.82
C GLU A 369 22.70 -15.89 2.40
N GLY A 370 22.82 -14.58 2.68
CA GLY A 370 23.98 -13.77 2.31
C GLY A 370 23.99 -13.28 0.86
N VAL A 371 22.99 -13.62 0.04
CA VAL A 371 22.82 -13.13 -1.34
C VAL A 371 21.79 -12.02 -1.38
N VAL A 372 22.12 -10.95 -2.09
CA VAL A 372 21.29 -9.75 -2.23
C VAL A 372 20.51 -9.80 -3.54
N PHE A 373 19.18 -9.90 -3.44
CA PHE A 373 18.26 -9.84 -4.57
C PHE A 373 17.65 -8.45 -4.67
N LYS A 374 17.64 -7.89 -5.89
CA LYS A 374 17.26 -6.51 -6.15
C LYS A 374 16.06 -6.43 -7.08
N PHE A 375 15.02 -5.75 -6.64
CA PHE A 375 13.78 -5.60 -7.37
C PHE A 375 13.44 -4.12 -7.58
N PHE A 376 12.85 -3.83 -8.73
CA PHE A 376 12.32 -2.52 -9.06
C PHE A 376 10.82 -2.64 -9.30
N THR A 377 10.06 -1.76 -8.64
CA THR A 377 8.61 -1.64 -8.80
C THR A 377 8.26 -0.24 -9.27
N HIS A 378 7.54 -0.14 -10.37
CA HIS A 378 7.07 1.13 -10.90
C HIS A 378 5.56 1.14 -10.95
N ASN A 379 4.97 1.92 -10.05
CA ASN A 379 3.53 2.06 -9.92
C ASN A 379 3.09 3.34 -10.62
N TYR A 380 2.03 3.24 -11.43
CA TYR A 380 1.37 4.36 -12.09
C TYR A 380 -0.12 4.26 -11.78
N GLU A 381 -0.69 5.22 -11.06
CA GLU A 381 -2.13 5.25 -10.76
C GLU A 381 -2.79 6.50 -11.32
N LYS A 382 -3.96 6.30 -11.92
CA LYS A 382 -4.90 7.36 -12.27
C LYS A 382 -6.14 7.24 -11.39
N LEU A 383 -6.38 8.27 -10.59
CA LEU A 383 -7.62 8.46 -9.85
C LEU A 383 -8.57 9.33 -10.66
N SER A 384 -9.81 8.89 -10.82
CA SER A 384 -10.87 9.69 -11.42
C SER A 384 -12.06 9.84 -10.48
N TYR A 385 -12.54 11.08 -10.35
CA TYR A 385 -13.65 11.47 -9.50
C TYR A 385 -14.74 12.08 -10.37
N LYS A 386 -16.00 11.73 -10.13
CA LYS A 386 -17.12 12.22 -10.94
C LYS A 386 -17.69 13.58 -10.49
N GLU A 387 -17.04 14.32 -9.58
CA GLU A 387 -17.50 15.63 -9.12
C GLU A 387 -16.36 16.49 -8.49
N ASN A 388 -16.50 17.84 -8.51
CA ASN A 388 -15.54 18.91 -8.11
C ASN A 388 -14.16 18.48 -7.56
N PHE A 389 -13.16 18.60 -8.42
CA PHE A 389 -11.80 18.04 -8.32
C PHE A 389 -11.03 18.42 -7.05
N PHE A 390 -10.98 19.68 -6.62
CA PHE A 390 -10.04 20.11 -5.55
C PHE A 390 -10.57 19.95 -4.12
N SER A 391 -11.78 20.40 -3.81
CA SER A 391 -12.35 20.27 -2.45
C SER A 391 -12.68 18.83 -2.09
N LYS A 392 -12.91 17.97 -3.09
CA LYS A 392 -13.24 16.56 -2.91
C LYS A 392 -12.00 15.70 -2.80
N LEU A 393 -10.88 15.97 -3.49
CA LEU A 393 -9.62 15.18 -3.44
C LEU A 393 -9.06 15.06 -2.01
N LEU A 394 -9.21 16.12 -1.23
CA LEU A 394 -8.79 16.19 0.17
C LEU A 394 -9.63 15.24 1.06
N THR A 395 -10.95 15.15 0.85
CA THR A 395 -11.87 14.49 1.83
C THR A 395 -11.82 12.96 1.90
N ALA A 396 -11.55 12.23 0.82
CA ALA A 396 -11.37 10.76 0.88
C ALA A 396 -9.91 10.29 0.78
N ALA A 397 -8.98 11.22 0.56
CA ALA A 397 -7.59 11.01 0.94
C ALA A 397 -7.47 10.91 2.48
N LEU A 398 -8.12 11.85 3.20
CA LEU A 398 -8.25 11.84 4.66
C LEU A 398 -8.89 10.56 5.21
N GLY A 399 -9.92 10.02 4.56
CA GLY A 399 -10.63 8.81 5.03
C GLY A 399 -9.77 7.53 5.06
N LYS A 400 -8.84 7.35 4.10
CA LYS A 400 -7.99 6.15 4.02
C LYS A 400 -6.82 6.14 5.00
N LEU A 401 -6.27 7.31 5.33
CA LEU A 401 -5.09 7.41 6.21
C LEU A 401 -5.45 7.68 7.67
N LEU A 402 -6.66 8.18 7.95
CA LEU A 402 -7.09 8.57 9.30
C LEU A 402 -8.12 7.63 9.94
N GLY A 403 -8.63 6.61 9.24
CA GLY A 403 -9.67 5.74 9.79
C GLY A 403 -11.03 6.42 9.98
N PHE A 404 -11.19 7.64 9.47
CA PHE A 404 -12.47 8.31 9.45
C PHE A 404 -13.30 7.85 8.25
N GLU A 405 -13.90 6.66 8.38
CA GLU A 405 -14.87 6.15 7.40
C GLU A 405 -16.07 7.09 7.21
N GLN A 406 -16.33 7.96 8.19
CA GLN A 406 -17.42 8.95 8.16
C GLN A 406 -17.06 10.26 7.44
N LEU A 407 -15.78 10.54 7.18
CA LEU A 407 -15.35 11.81 6.56
C LEU A 407 -15.34 11.78 5.03
N ALA A 408 -15.37 10.60 4.42
CA ALA A 408 -15.59 10.45 2.99
C ALA A 408 -17.08 10.56 2.67
N ALA A 409 -17.62 11.79 2.70
CA ALA A 409 -18.86 12.08 1.97
C ALA A 409 -18.54 12.08 0.46
N ARG A 410 -18.21 10.93 -0.12
CA ARG A 410 -18.05 10.76 -1.57
C ARG A 410 -19.05 9.73 -2.09
N THR A 411 -19.58 9.96 -3.29
CA THR A 411 -20.58 9.11 -3.94
C THR A 411 -19.93 8.01 -4.79
N GLU A 412 -18.83 8.30 -5.51
CA GLU A 412 -18.14 7.37 -6.42
C GLU A 412 -16.62 7.67 -6.54
N VAL A 413 -15.76 6.65 -6.57
CA VAL A 413 -14.31 6.73 -6.80
C VAL A 413 -13.89 5.62 -7.76
N GLU A 414 -13.15 5.96 -8.83
CA GLU A 414 -12.51 4.98 -9.71
C GLU A 414 -10.98 5.16 -9.72
N SER A 415 -10.28 4.07 -9.41
CA SER A 415 -8.82 3.94 -9.48
C SER A 415 -8.44 2.95 -10.57
N LYS A 416 -7.41 3.31 -11.33
CA LYS A 416 -6.81 2.50 -12.38
C LYS A 416 -5.30 2.49 -12.19
N THR A 417 -4.69 1.32 -12.11
CA THR A 417 -3.26 1.18 -11.81
C THR A 417 -2.52 0.35 -12.85
N VAL A 418 -1.25 0.67 -13.04
CA VAL A 418 -0.27 -0.15 -13.74
C VAL A 418 0.94 -0.28 -12.82
N SER A 419 1.32 -1.51 -12.46
CA SER A 419 2.54 -1.80 -11.72
C SER A 419 3.46 -2.64 -12.59
N ILE A 420 4.71 -2.20 -12.77
CA ILE A 420 5.74 -2.95 -13.52
C ILE A 420 6.81 -3.37 -12.52
N ASN A 421 7.02 -4.68 -12.36
CA ASN A 421 7.91 -5.26 -11.37
C ASN A 421 8.92 -6.18 -12.06
N TYR A 422 10.21 -5.99 -11.81
CA TYR A 422 11.27 -6.83 -12.37
C TYR A 422 12.46 -6.97 -11.42
N GLU A 423 13.19 -8.07 -11.56
CA GLU A 423 14.49 -8.28 -10.91
C GLU A 423 15.61 -7.73 -11.81
N ALA A 424 16.46 -6.86 -11.27
CA ALA A 424 17.61 -6.32 -11.99
C ALA A 424 18.66 -5.74 -11.03
N SER A 425 19.91 -5.67 -11.49
CA SER A 425 20.99 -5.00 -10.75
C SER A 425 20.86 -3.46 -10.76
N GLU A 426 20.10 -2.91 -11.71
CA GLU A 426 19.86 -1.48 -11.86
C GLU A 426 18.47 -1.15 -12.41
N ASN A 427 18.09 0.14 -12.34
CA ASN A 427 16.80 0.63 -12.82
C ASN A 427 16.76 0.73 -14.36
N ILE A 428 16.37 -0.36 -15.02
CA ILE A 428 16.24 -0.49 -16.47
C ILE A 428 15.33 0.59 -17.08
N LEU A 429 14.27 0.99 -16.38
CA LEU A 429 13.36 2.06 -16.80
C LEU A 429 14.03 3.45 -16.81
N ASN A 430 14.91 3.73 -15.86
CA ASN A 430 15.68 4.98 -15.82
C ASN A 430 16.80 4.99 -16.87
N THR A 431 17.55 3.90 -16.99
CA THR A 431 18.66 3.80 -17.95
C THR A 431 18.18 3.67 -19.40
N LYS A 432 16.86 3.54 -19.62
CA LYS A 432 16.24 3.34 -20.94
C LYS A 432 16.91 2.18 -21.68
N ARG A 433 17.17 1.10 -20.94
CA ARG A 433 17.70 -0.15 -21.48
C ARG A 433 16.58 -1.12 -21.77
N ASP A 434 16.75 -1.93 -22.80
CA ASP A 434 15.78 -2.97 -23.13
C ASP A 434 15.83 -4.08 -22.08
N PHE A 435 14.66 -4.60 -21.70
CA PHE A 435 14.54 -5.77 -20.86
C PHE A 435 14.52 -7.03 -21.72
N ASN A 436 15.32 -8.04 -21.38
CA ASN A 436 15.28 -9.33 -22.07
C ASN A 436 14.19 -10.20 -21.44
N ILE A 437 13.03 -10.29 -22.07
CA ILE A 437 11.89 -11.09 -21.56
C ILE A 437 12.08 -12.61 -21.72
N PHE A 438 13.17 -13.06 -22.34
CA PHE A 438 13.52 -14.47 -22.56
C PHE A 438 14.74 -14.93 -21.76
N ALA A 439 15.34 -14.03 -20.96
CA ALA A 439 16.29 -14.44 -19.93
C ALA A 439 15.53 -15.05 -18.74
N ASP A 440 16.24 -15.72 -17.84
CA ASP A 440 15.67 -16.26 -16.59
C ASP A 440 15.12 -15.16 -15.66
N ASN A 441 15.32 -13.88 -16.00
CA ASN A 441 14.74 -12.74 -15.31
C ASN A 441 13.24 -12.65 -15.56
N ILE A 442 12.47 -12.73 -14.49
CA ILE A 442 11.01 -12.60 -14.55
C ILE A 442 10.66 -11.11 -14.59
N LEU A 443 9.64 -10.75 -15.39
CA LEU A 443 9.00 -9.44 -15.40
C LEU A 443 7.51 -9.67 -15.19
N THR A 444 6.91 -8.91 -14.29
CA THR A 444 5.46 -8.95 -14.03
C THR A 444 4.85 -7.56 -14.17
N VAL A 445 3.69 -7.52 -14.81
CA VAL A 445 2.92 -6.29 -15.03
C VAL A 445 1.52 -6.48 -14.47
N GLU A 446 1.16 -5.70 -13.46
CA GLU A 446 -0.16 -5.70 -12.86
C GLU A 446 -1.00 -4.57 -13.43
N LEU A 447 -2.20 -4.87 -13.92
CA LEU A 447 -3.19 -3.89 -14.36
C LEU A 447 -4.37 -3.93 -13.38
N GLY A 448 -4.53 -2.89 -12.56
CA GLY A 448 -5.57 -2.82 -11.54
C GLY A 448 -6.73 -1.90 -11.92
N ASN A 449 -7.93 -2.27 -11.49
CA ASN A 449 -9.12 -1.44 -11.56
C ASN A 449 -9.95 -1.59 -10.28
N ARG A 450 -10.18 -0.47 -9.60
CA ARG A 450 -10.99 -0.42 -8.38
C ARG A 450 -12.06 0.64 -8.53
N TYR A 451 -13.32 0.28 -8.31
CA TYR A 451 -14.46 1.18 -8.37
C TYR A 451 -15.28 1.06 -7.10
N ARG A 452 -15.45 2.18 -6.38
CA ARG A 452 -16.08 2.22 -5.06
C ARG A 452 -17.17 3.28 -5.01
N ILE A 453 -18.28 2.94 -4.38
CA ILE A 453 -19.42 3.80 -4.06
C ILE A 453 -19.57 3.77 -2.54
N ASP A 454 -19.37 4.90 -1.86
CA ASP A 454 -19.37 4.94 -0.39
C ASP A 454 -20.80 5.01 0.18
N GLN A 455 -20.98 4.62 1.45
CA GLN A 455 -22.27 4.50 2.12
C GLN A 455 -23.14 5.77 2.07
N ASN A 456 -22.50 6.95 2.05
CA ASN A 456 -23.17 8.25 2.04
C ASN A 456 -23.55 8.73 0.62
N SER A 457 -23.50 7.84 -0.38
CA SER A 457 -23.82 8.18 -1.76
C SER A 457 -25.30 8.53 -1.95
N LYS A 458 -25.59 9.67 -2.59
CA LYS A 458 -26.94 10.08 -3.03
C LYS A 458 -27.41 9.36 -4.29
N LEU A 459 -26.64 8.41 -4.82
CA LEU A 459 -27.06 7.67 -6.01
C LEU A 459 -28.28 6.81 -5.70
N ALA A 460 -29.25 6.84 -6.63
CA ALA A 460 -30.35 5.90 -6.61
C ALA A 460 -29.84 4.45 -6.65
N LYS A 461 -30.54 3.55 -5.96
CA LYS A 461 -30.18 2.13 -5.85
C LYS A 461 -29.96 1.47 -7.22
N ASP A 462 -30.79 1.81 -8.20
CA ASP A 462 -30.66 1.29 -9.57
C ASP A 462 -29.40 1.77 -10.29
N LYS A 463 -28.94 2.99 -10.01
CA LYS A 463 -27.68 3.50 -10.55
C LYS A 463 -26.48 2.80 -9.93
N VAL A 464 -26.50 2.54 -8.62
CA VAL A 464 -25.46 1.74 -7.93
C VAL A 464 -25.41 0.34 -8.52
N LYS A 465 -26.58 -0.31 -8.64
CA LYS A 465 -26.74 -1.64 -9.22
C LYS A 465 -26.21 -1.72 -10.65
N SER A 466 -26.63 -0.79 -11.53
CA SER A 466 -26.16 -0.73 -12.92
C SER A 466 -24.65 -0.54 -12.99
N ALA A 467 -24.10 0.43 -12.25
CA ALA A 467 -22.67 0.72 -12.29
C ALA A 467 -21.82 -0.49 -11.86
N MET A 468 -22.24 -1.21 -10.80
CA MET A 468 -21.53 -2.41 -10.34
C MET A 468 -21.67 -3.59 -11.32
N LYS A 469 -22.87 -3.78 -11.89
CA LYS A 469 -23.11 -4.80 -12.91
C LYS A 469 -22.24 -4.55 -14.13
N ASP A 470 -22.20 -3.31 -14.62
CA ASP A 470 -21.41 -2.93 -15.79
C ASP A 470 -19.91 -3.17 -15.57
N ARG A 471 -19.41 -2.91 -14.35
CA ARG A 471 -18.01 -3.17 -14.02
C ARG A 471 -17.71 -4.66 -14.02
N LEU A 472 -18.54 -5.49 -13.39
CA LEU A 472 -18.35 -6.95 -13.39
C LEU A 472 -18.43 -7.53 -14.80
N VAL A 473 -19.48 -7.21 -15.57
CA VAL A 473 -19.68 -7.73 -16.93
C VAL A 473 -18.52 -7.36 -17.85
N ASN A 474 -18.01 -6.13 -17.74
CA ASN A 474 -16.96 -5.68 -18.64
C ASN A 474 -15.57 -6.11 -18.18
N ARG A 475 -15.31 -6.23 -16.87
CA ARG A 475 -13.96 -6.47 -16.33
C ARG A 475 -13.67 -7.90 -15.90
N THR A 476 -14.66 -8.78 -15.94
CA THR A 476 -14.50 -10.19 -15.55
C THR A 476 -15.26 -11.10 -16.52
N ASN A 477 -14.77 -12.32 -16.69
CA ASN A 477 -15.50 -13.41 -17.34
C ASN A 477 -16.40 -14.18 -16.35
N SER A 478 -16.27 -13.90 -15.06
CA SER A 478 -16.94 -14.59 -13.95
C SER A 478 -18.26 -13.94 -13.52
N TYR A 479 -18.91 -13.15 -14.38
CA TYR A 479 -20.18 -12.49 -14.02
C TYR A 479 -21.25 -13.48 -13.56
N SER A 480 -21.26 -14.71 -14.08
CA SER A 480 -22.16 -15.79 -13.68
C SER A 480 -22.15 -16.06 -12.17
N LEU A 481 -20.99 -15.92 -11.50
CA LEU A 481 -20.86 -16.08 -10.05
C LEU A 481 -21.63 -15.01 -9.25
N PHE A 482 -21.92 -13.88 -9.88
CA PHE A 482 -22.56 -12.73 -9.24
C PHE A 482 -23.99 -12.51 -9.70
N GLN A 483 -24.47 -13.19 -10.74
CA GLN A 483 -25.80 -12.92 -11.34
C GLN A 483 -26.93 -12.91 -10.31
N ALA A 484 -26.95 -13.88 -9.39
CA ALA A 484 -27.96 -13.99 -8.36
C ALA A 484 -28.03 -12.75 -7.44
N VAL A 485 -26.89 -12.11 -7.13
CA VAL A 485 -26.88 -10.92 -6.27
C VAL A 485 -27.55 -9.72 -6.95
N PHE A 486 -27.47 -9.65 -8.27
CA PHE A 486 -28.10 -8.59 -9.07
C PHE A 486 -29.61 -8.82 -9.29
N ASN A 487 -30.20 -9.90 -8.78
CA ASN A 487 -31.67 -10.01 -8.70
C ASN A 487 -32.23 -9.20 -7.52
N ASN A 488 -31.38 -8.88 -6.53
CA ASN A 488 -31.76 -8.10 -5.36
C ASN A 488 -31.54 -6.59 -5.56
N ALA A 489 -31.95 -5.79 -4.56
CA ALA A 489 -31.60 -4.37 -4.49
C ALA A 489 -30.15 -4.24 -3.99
N ILE A 490 -29.32 -3.53 -4.76
CA ILE A 490 -27.94 -3.23 -4.39
C ILE A 490 -27.87 -1.77 -3.94
N THR A 491 -27.37 -1.55 -2.73
CA THR A 491 -27.20 -0.21 -2.16
C THR A 491 -25.75 0.04 -1.82
N ALA A 492 -25.39 1.32 -1.73
CA ALA A 492 -24.11 1.70 -1.17
C ALA A 492 -24.04 1.30 0.33
N PRO A 493 -22.85 1.01 0.88
CA PRO A 493 -21.55 0.96 0.19
C PRO A 493 -21.45 -0.23 -0.77
N ALA A 494 -20.79 -0.01 -1.90
CA ALA A 494 -20.54 -1.03 -2.92
C ALA A 494 -19.17 -0.85 -3.57
N GLU A 495 -18.49 -1.93 -3.87
CA GLU A 495 -17.14 -1.90 -4.42
C GLU A 495 -16.87 -3.09 -5.34
N PHE A 496 -16.23 -2.78 -6.46
CA PHE A 496 -15.68 -3.73 -7.41
C PHE A 496 -14.16 -3.56 -7.49
N ASN A 497 -13.44 -4.67 -7.55
CA ASN A 497 -12.03 -4.67 -7.85
C ASN A 497 -11.65 -5.80 -8.82
N SER A 498 -10.74 -5.51 -9.74
CA SER A 498 -10.06 -6.46 -10.62
C SER A 498 -8.56 -6.15 -10.69
N GLN A 499 -7.75 -7.21 -10.73
CA GLN A 499 -6.31 -7.18 -10.94
C GLN A 499 -5.95 -8.22 -11.98
N ILE A 500 -5.35 -7.76 -13.06
CA ILE A 500 -4.83 -8.60 -14.12
C ILE A 500 -3.31 -8.69 -13.95
N MET A 501 -2.78 -9.91 -13.89
CA MET A 501 -1.35 -10.16 -13.80
C MET A 501 -0.82 -10.70 -15.13
N LEU A 502 0.13 -9.98 -15.72
CA LEU A 502 0.85 -10.35 -16.93
C LEU A 502 2.29 -10.71 -16.57
N ASP A 503 2.86 -11.67 -17.29
CA ASP A 503 4.29 -12.04 -17.18
C ASP A 503 4.98 -12.10 -18.55
N ASN A 504 6.21 -12.62 -18.59
CA ASN A 504 7.00 -12.76 -19.81
C ASN A 504 6.22 -13.45 -20.94
N THR A 505 5.42 -14.49 -20.65
CA THR A 505 4.62 -15.20 -21.66
C THR A 505 3.53 -14.29 -22.24
N ASN A 506 2.87 -13.49 -21.41
CA ASN A 506 1.88 -12.52 -21.89
C ASN A 506 2.50 -11.42 -22.75
N LEU A 507 3.71 -10.98 -22.38
CA LEU A 507 4.44 -9.96 -23.12
C LEU A 507 5.02 -10.50 -24.43
N GLU A 508 5.43 -11.77 -24.47
CA GLU A 508 5.80 -12.47 -25.70
C GLU A 508 4.63 -12.50 -26.69
N VAL A 509 3.42 -12.84 -26.22
CA VAL A 509 2.20 -12.78 -27.05
C VAL A 509 2.00 -11.39 -27.63
N PHE A 510 2.12 -10.35 -26.80
CA PHE A 510 1.99 -8.96 -27.23
C PHE A 510 3.01 -8.56 -28.30
N ILE A 511 4.29 -8.87 -28.07
CA ILE A 511 5.40 -8.52 -28.97
C ILE A 511 5.27 -9.24 -30.31
N ARG A 512 4.80 -10.50 -30.31
CA ARG A 512 4.61 -11.30 -31.53
C ARG A 512 3.37 -10.90 -32.34
N GLN A 513 2.51 -10.01 -31.82
CA GLN A 513 1.35 -9.58 -32.58
C GLN A 513 1.74 -8.72 -33.78
N ASN A 514 1.01 -8.89 -34.87
CA ASN A 514 1.09 -7.96 -35.99
C ASN A 514 0.59 -6.59 -35.54
N SER A 515 1.39 -5.54 -35.77
CA SER A 515 1.04 -4.17 -35.39
C SER A 515 -0.30 -3.70 -35.95
N SER A 516 -0.68 -4.16 -37.15
CA SER A 516 -1.99 -3.85 -37.73
C SER A 516 -3.16 -4.43 -36.92
N ASN A 517 -3.01 -5.63 -36.36
CA ASN A 517 -4.00 -6.23 -35.47
C ASN A 517 -4.14 -5.43 -34.19
N VAL A 518 -3.01 -5.03 -33.57
CA VAL A 518 -3.03 -4.20 -32.35
C VAL A 518 -3.72 -2.87 -32.62
N PHE A 519 -3.40 -2.17 -33.73
CA PHE A 519 -4.12 -0.94 -34.10
C PHE A 519 -5.62 -1.17 -34.31
N SER A 520 -6.05 -2.31 -34.86
CA SER A 520 -7.46 -2.64 -34.99
C SER A 520 -8.14 -2.80 -33.62
N ILE A 521 -7.48 -3.47 -32.67
CA ILE A 521 -7.97 -3.62 -31.30
C ILE A 521 -8.08 -2.25 -30.61
N LEU A 522 -7.06 -1.40 -30.73
CA LEU A 522 -7.06 -0.03 -30.20
C LEU A 522 -8.17 0.83 -30.81
N ASN A 523 -8.44 0.67 -32.11
CA ASN A 523 -9.56 1.34 -32.77
C ASN A 523 -10.90 0.91 -32.16
N ASN A 524 -11.08 -0.39 -31.93
CA ASN A 524 -12.30 -0.94 -31.32
C ASN A 524 -12.50 -0.39 -29.90
N ILE A 525 -11.45 -0.37 -29.07
CA ILE A 525 -11.44 0.22 -27.72
C ILE A 525 -11.90 1.69 -27.74
N CYS A 526 -11.46 2.48 -28.72
CA CYS A 526 -11.82 3.89 -28.78
C CYS A 526 -13.17 4.15 -29.46
N SER A 527 -13.64 3.24 -30.32
CA SER A 527 -14.90 3.38 -31.05
C SER A 527 -16.15 3.17 -30.17
N SER A 528 -16.00 2.50 -29.03
CA SER A 528 -17.09 2.29 -28.05
C SER A 528 -17.44 3.56 -27.25
N LYS A 529 -16.59 4.61 -27.25
CA LYS A 529 -16.79 5.86 -26.50
C LYS A 529 -17.47 6.97 -27.35
N SER A 530 -18.80 6.89 -27.45
CA SER A 530 -19.81 7.90 -27.89
C SER A 530 -19.65 8.63 -29.24
N LYS A 531 -20.73 8.58 -30.03
CA LYS A 531 -20.98 9.32 -31.29
C LYS A 531 -21.58 10.72 -31.07
N ASN A 532 -21.11 11.51 -30.09
CA ASN A 532 -21.66 12.87 -29.89
C ASN A 532 -20.97 13.92 -30.77
N ILE A 533 -21.73 14.90 -31.29
CA ILE A 533 -21.28 15.92 -32.26
C ILE A 533 -20.11 16.79 -31.74
N PHE A 534 -20.00 16.97 -30.42
CA PHE A 534 -18.85 17.64 -29.77
C PHE A 534 -17.56 16.80 -29.72
N SER A 535 -17.59 15.53 -30.13
CA SER A 535 -16.39 14.65 -30.18
C SER A 535 -15.37 15.09 -31.24
N LYS A 536 -15.79 15.73 -32.34
CA LYS A 536 -14.91 16.21 -33.42
C LYS A 536 -13.97 17.35 -32.97
N LEU A 537 -14.39 18.15 -31.99
CA LEU A 537 -13.56 19.21 -31.40
C LEU A 537 -12.60 18.67 -30.33
N ARG A 538 -13.00 17.65 -29.55
CA ARG A 538 -12.10 16.94 -28.60
C ARG A 538 -11.10 16.01 -29.29
N SER A 539 -11.41 15.46 -30.46
CA SER A 539 -10.53 14.53 -31.19
C SER A 539 -9.23 15.17 -31.71
N LEU A 540 -9.16 16.51 -31.76
CA LEU A 540 -7.98 17.23 -32.23
C LEU A 540 -6.93 17.50 -31.13
N PHE A 541 -7.25 17.35 -29.85
CA PHE A 541 -6.35 17.77 -28.75
C PHE A 541 -6.24 16.81 -27.55
N GLY A 542 -6.71 15.56 -27.63
CA GLY A 542 -6.51 14.59 -26.52
C GLY A 542 -7.43 13.37 -26.48
N GLY A 543 -7.91 12.86 -27.63
CA GLY A 543 -8.81 11.70 -27.66
C GLY A 543 -8.12 10.36 -27.38
N CYS A 544 -8.91 9.37 -26.92
CA CYS A 544 -8.49 7.96 -26.71
C CYS A 544 -7.57 7.43 -27.83
N LYS A 545 -7.96 7.66 -29.09
CA LYS A 545 -7.23 7.18 -30.26
C LYS A 545 -5.86 7.84 -30.38
N HIS A 546 -5.75 9.15 -30.13
CA HIS A 546 -4.48 9.86 -30.19
C HIS A 546 -3.51 9.38 -29.11
N GLN A 547 -3.99 9.17 -27.88
CA GLN A 547 -3.20 8.65 -26.77
C GLN A 547 -2.70 7.23 -27.07
N LEU A 548 -3.62 6.28 -27.30
CA LEU A 548 -3.26 4.88 -27.53
C LEU A 548 -2.40 4.67 -28.79
N TYR A 549 -2.72 5.35 -29.89
CA TYR A 549 -1.91 5.22 -31.10
C TYR A 549 -0.56 5.91 -30.92
N GLY A 550 -0.51 7.03 -30.22
CA GLY A 550 0.72 7.77 -29.95
C GLY A 550 1.69 6.93 -29.13
N SER A 551 1.27 6.40 -27.98
CA SER A 551 2.12 5.57 -27.13
C SER A 551 2.50 4.24 -27.79
N TYR A 552 1.59 3.57 -28.49
CA TYR A 552 1.92 2.34 -29.21
C TYR A 552 2.87 2.57 -30.40
N ASN A 553 2.70 3.65 -31.17
CA ASN A 553 3.66 4.01 -32.23
C ASN A 553 5.05 4.34 -31.64
N ASN A 554 5.11 5.06 -30.52
CA ASN A 554 6.37 5.34 -29.85
C ASN A 554 7.04 4.06 -29.35
N PHE A 555 6.26 3.11 -28.82
CA PHE A 555 6.74 1.77 -28.48
C PHE A 555 7.29 1.04 -29.71
N LEU A 556 6.52 0.93 -30.79
CA LEU A 556 6.97 0.26 -32.02
C LEU A 556 8.24 0.88 -32.60
N LYS A 557 8.34 2.21 -32.57
CA LYS A 557 9.53 2.91 -33.07
C LYS A 557 10.76 2.52 -32.28
N GLU A 558 10.68 2.58 -30.95
CA GLU A 558 11.79 2.20 -30.07
C GLU A 558 12.15 0.72 -30.22
N TRP A 559 11.13 -0.15 -30.25
CA TRP A 559 11.30 -1.59 -30.36
C TRP A 559 11.86 -2.03 -31.71
N THR A 560 11.65 -1.27 -32.79
CA THR A 560 12.08 -1.67 -34.14
C THR A 560 13.33 -0.96 -34.65
N THR A 561 13.83 0.07 -33.96
CA THR A 561 14.93 0.90 -34.47
C THR A 561 16.02 1.18 -33.44
N VAL A 562 17.30 1.12 -33.85
CA VAL A 562 18.43 1.57 -33.02
C VAL A 562 18.65 3.09 -33.12
N ASN A 563 19.34 3.66 -32.14
CA ASN A 563 19.77 5.05 -32.15
C ASN A 563 20.54 5.40 -33.43
N PHE A 564 20.13 6.50 -34.09
CA PHE A 564 20.65 6.87 -35.40
C PHE A 564 21.90 7.76 -35.28
N GLY A 565 23.03 7.35 -35.86
CA GLY A 565 24.21 8.20 -35.97
C GLY A 565 24.04 9.36 -36.98
N GLY A 566 24.88 10.40 -36.85
CA GLY A 566 24.86 11.57 -37.74
C GLY A 566 25.07 11.24 -39.22
N TYR A 567 25.75 10.13 -39.53
CA TYR A 567 25.91 9.61 -40.89
C TYR A 567 24.56 9.22 -41.54
N VAL A 568 23.69 8.50 -40.82
CA VAL A 568 22.40 8.05 -41.36
C VAL A 568 21.45 9.22 -41.56
N TYR A 569 21.46 10.19 -40.65
CA TYR A 569 20.73 11.44 -40.84
C TYR A 569 21.19 12.16 -42.12
N LYS A 570 22.51 12.30 -42.34
CA LYS A 570 23.07 12.92 -43.57
C LYS A 570 22.65 12.15 -44.82
N LYS A 571 22.72 10.81 -44.81
CA LYS A 571 22.29 9.93 -45.92
C LYS A 571 20.80 10.14 -46.25
N CYS A 572 19.92 10.06 -45.26
CA CYS A 572 18.48 10.23 -45.45
C CYS A 572 18.08 11.68 -45.81
N SER A 573 18.74 12.68 -45.23
CA SER A 573 18.55 14.09 -45.58
C SER A 573 18.96 14.36 -47.03
N LYS A 574 20.07 13.76 -47.51
CA LYS A 574 20.49 13.86 -48.93
C LYS A 574 19.47 13.22 -49.87
N LYS A 575 18.91 12.05 -49.51
CA LYS A 575 17.86 11.35 -50.29
C LYS A 575 16.60 12.18 -50.52
N TYR A 576 16.22 13.02 -49.54
CA TYR A 576 15.07 13.92 -49.63
C TYR A 576 15.45 15.40 -49.68
N ARG A 577 16.68 15.74 -50.09
CA ARG A 577 17.15 17.14 -50.09
C ARG A 577 16.26 18.02 -50.97
N TRP A 578 15.99 17.55 -52.18
CA TRP A 578 15.21 18.22 -53.21
C TRP A 578 13.75 17.75 -53.29
N LYS A 579 13.47 16.53 -52.81
CA LYS A 579 12.11 16.01 -52.69
C LYS A 579 11.44 16.70 -51.49
N TYR A 580 10.35 17.41 -51.72
CA TYR A 580 9.58 18.15 -50.69
C TYR A 580 10.19 19.48 -50.22
N ILE A 581 10.94 20.19 -51.08
CA ILE A 581 11.51 21.51 -50.72
C ILE A 581 10.44 22.52 -50.30
N PHE A 582 9.26 22.49 -50.94
CA PHE A 582 8.10 23.32 -50.60
C PHE A 582 7.18 22.72 -49.52
N ARG A 583 7.56 21.58 -48.92
CA ARG A 583 6.78 20.89 -47.87
C ARG A 583 7.71 20.42 -46.74
N PRO A 584 8.25 21.35 -45.93
CA PRO A 584 9.26 21.04 -44.91
C PRO A 584 8.78 20.03 -43.86
N SER A 585 7.49 20.07 -43.49
CA SER A 585 6.87 19.08 -42.60
C SER A 585 6.93 17.65 -43.17
N LYS A 586 6.56 17.48 -44.45
CA LYS A 586 6.62 16.20 -45.16
C LYS A 586 8.07 15.71 -45.33
N LYS A 587 9.00 16.64 -45.59
CA LYS A 587 10.44 16.33 -45.66
C LYS A 587 10.95 15.74 -44.34
N LYS A 588 10.64 16.37 -43.20
CA LYS A 588 11.03 15.88 -41.87
C LYS A 588 10.52 14.46 -41.61
N VAL A 589 9.25 14.20 -41.92
CA VAL A 589 8.64 12.86 -41.77
C VAL A 589 9.32 11.82 -42.65
N MET A 590 9.64 12.14 -43.91
CA MET A 590 10.26 11.19 -44.84
C MET A 590 11.73 10.90 -44.49
N ILE A 591 12.46 11.91 -43.99
CA ILE A 591 13.82 11.71 -43.46
C ILE A 591 13.75 10.75 -42.27
N GLN A 592 12.83 10.99 -41.33
CA GLN A 592 12.65 10.12 -40.18
C GLN A 592 12.33 8.66 -40.58
N LYS A 593 11.36 8.46 -41.50
CA LYS A 593 11.03 7.12 -42.03
C LYS A 593 12.21 6.41 -42.68
N CYS A 594 13.06 7.16 -43.38
CA CYS A 594 14.29 6.59 -43.97
C CYS A 594 15.27 6.17 -42.88
N MET A 595 15.48 6.99 -41.86
CA MET A 595 16.37 6.64 -40.75
C MET A 595 15.89 5.39 -40.02
N GLU A 596 14.57 5.28 -39.79
CA GLU A 596 13.92 4.11 -39.21
C GLU A 596 14.09 2.84 -40.07
N THR A 597 14.16 2.98 -41.40
CA THR A 597 14.37 1.83 -42.31
C THR A 597 15.81 1.36 -42.32
N GLU A 598 16.77 2.28 -42.25
CA GLU A 598 18.21 2.01 -42.36
C GLU A 598 18.80 1.42 -41.06
N ASN A 599 18.12 1.58 -39.94
CA ASN A 599 18.59 1.16 -38.61
C ASN A 599 17.59 0.24 -37.92
N LYS A 600 16.99 -0.70 -38.66
CA LYS A 600 16.13 -1.71 -38.07
C LYS A 600 16.96 -2.64 -37.18
N ILE A 601 16.45 -2.92 -35.97
CA ILE A 601 17.03 -3.94 -35.09
C ILE A 601 16.92 -5.30 -35.80
N ALA A 602 18.00 -6.10 -35.73
CA ALA A 602 17.99 -7.47 -36.26
C ALA A 602 16.87 -8.29 -35.60
N GLY A 603 16.19 -9.14 -36.38
CA GLY A 603 14.95 -9.80 -35.93
C GLY A 603 15.12 -10.65 -34.67
N ASP A 604 16.25 -11.33 -34.53
CA ASP A 604 16.63 -12.16 -33.39
C ASP A 604 16.88 -11.38 -32.09
N LEU A 605 17.46 -10.17 -32.19
CA LEU A 605 17.65 -9.26 -31.05
C LEU A 605 16.34 -8.55 -30.68
N ARG A 606 15.58 -8.12 -31.69
CA ARG A 606 14.26 -7.48 -31.53
C ARG A 606 13.28 -8.40 -30.83
N ASP A 607 13.23 -9.66 -31.26
CA ASP A 607 12.27 -10.63 -30.74
C ASP A 607 12.63 -11.11 -29.33
N LYS A 608 13.74 -10.63 -28.75
CA LYS A 608 14.16 -10.91 -27.37
C LYS A 608 14.06 -9.71 -26.42
N SER A 609 13.91 -8.49 -26.94
CA SER A 609 14.03 -7.26 -26.15
C SER A 609 12.69 -6.51 -26.03
N LEU A 610 12.41 -5.96 -24.85
CA LEU A 610 11.23 -5.13 -24.57
C LEU A 610 11.69 -3.75 -24.06
N PRO A 611 11.42 -2.66 -24.79
CA PRO A 611 11.73 -1.30 -24.32
C PRO A 611 10.73 -0.89 -23.23
N LEU A 612 11.01 -1.28 -21.98
CA LEU A 612 10.12 -1.09 -20.84
C LEU A 612 9.64 0.36 -20.69
N TRP A 613 10.50 1.34 -20.99
CA TRP A 613 10.18 2.76 -20.80
C TRP A 613 9.14 3.28 -21.79
N ARG A 614 8.95 2.61 -22.92
CA ARG A 614 7.83 2.87 -23.84
C ARG A 614 6.64 1.99 -23.55
N PHE A 615 6.89 0.74 -23.16
CA PHE A 615 5.84 -0.18 -22.78
C PHE A 615 5.02 0.35 -21.58
N LYS A 616 5.67 1.03 -20.62
CA LYS A 616 4.97 1.69 -19.50
C LYS A 616 3.96 2.73 -19.97
N ASP A 617 4.33 3.56 -20.95
CA ASP A 617 3.49 4.65 -21.44
C ASP A 617 2.27 4.06 -22.16
N PHE A 618 2.50 3.04 -23.00
CA PHE A 618 1.44 2.31 -23.67
C PHE A 618 0.50 1.61 -22.68
N SER A 619 1.04 0.91 -21.69
CA SER A 619 0.23 0.18 -20.69
C SER A 619 -0.62 1.13 -19.85
N ASN A 620 -0.06 2.27 -19.43
CA ASN A 620 -0.78 3.30 -18.71
C ASN A 620 -1.93 3.88 -19.56
N ASP A 621 -1.66 4.26 -20.82
CA ASP A 621 -2.70 4.75 -21.72
C ASP A 621 -3.78 3.68 -21.99
N LEU A 622 -3.37 2.42 -22.15
CA LEU A 622 -4.24 1.27 -22.38
C LEU A 622 -5.21 1.06 -21.22
N VAL A 623 -4.72 0.91 -20.00
CA VAL A 623 -5.58 0.70 -18.81
C VAL A 623 -6.55 1.87 -18.60
N ASN A 624 -6.08 3.10 -18.83
CA ASN A 624 -6.90 4.30 -18.70
C ASN A 624 -8.07 4.32 -19.69
N ASN A 625 -7.89 3.76 -20.88
CA ASN A 625 -8.88 3.82 -21.96
C ASN A 625 -9.73 2.54 -22.12
N VAL A 626 -9.19 1.36 -21.78
CA VAL A 626 -9.89 0.08 -21.88
C VAL A 626 -10.99 -0.04 -20.82
N GLU A 627 -12.14 -0.52 -21.27
CA GLU A 627 -13.29 -0.81 -20.42
C GLU A 627 -13.56 -2.31 -20.29
N THR A 628 -13.17 -3.12 -21.29
CA THR A 628 -13.49 -4.55 -21.34
C THR A 628 -12.24 -5.44 -21.19
N VAL A 629 -12.37 -6.55 -20.45
CA VAL A 629 -11.31 -7.55 -20.27
C VAL A 629 -11.00 -8.30 -21.58
N ASN A 630 -12.00 -8.45 -22.45
CA ASN A 630 -11.84 -9.08 -23.76
C ASN A 630 -10.83 -8.35 -24.66
N SER A 631 -10.82 -7.02 -24.64
CA SER A 631 -9.80 -6.26 -25.38
C SER A 631 -8.40 -6.49 -24.84
N LEU A 632 -8.24 -6.76 -23.54
CA LEU A 632 -6.94 -7.12 -22.97
C LEU A 632 -6.54 -8.54 -23.37
N HIS A 633 -7.48 -9.49 -23.41
CA HIS A 633 -7.19 -10.85 -23.90
C HIS A 633 -6.73 -10.84 -25.35
N GLN A 634 -7.31 -9.98 -26.18
CA GLN A 634 -6.86 -9.82 -27.57
C GLN A 634 -5.44 -9.27 -27.69
N ILE A 635 -4.94 -8.52 -26.71
CA ILE A 635 -3.60 -7.90 -26.73
C ILE A 635 -2.55 -8.81 -26.06
N PHE A 636 -2.89 -9.41 -24.91
CA PHE A 636 -1.93 -10.11 -24.04
C PHE A 636 -2.16 -11.63 -23.95
N GLY A 637 -3.18 -12.16 -24.62
CA GLY A 637 -3.57 -13.57 -24.51
C GLY A 637 -4.24 -13.90 -23.17
N SER A 638 -4.12 -15.15 -22.73
CA SER A 638 -4.68 -15.61 -21.46
C SER A 638 -3.83 -15.16 -20.27
N PHE A 639 -4.44 -14.53 -19.28
CA PHE A 639 -3.78 -14.03 -18.07
C PHE A 639 -4.57 -14.39 -16.81
N ASN A 640 -3.95 -14.19 -15.65
CA ASN A 640 -4.65 -14.24 -14.37
C ASN A 640 -5.47 -12.96 -14.19
N ASN A 641 -6.75 -13.08 -13.86
CA ASN A 641 -7.59 -11.97 -13.39
C ASN A 641 -8.26 -12.34 -12.07
N LYS A 642 -7.91 -11.64 -11.01
CA LYS A 642 -8.47 -11.87 -9.67
C LYS A 642 -9.09 -10.61 -9.12
N GLY A 643 -10.07 -10.77 -8.24
CA GLY A 643 -10.73 -9.63 -7.64
C GLY A 643 -11.93 -10.01 -6.81
N TYR A 644 -12.78 -9.02 -6.55
CA TYR A 644 -13.97 -9.20 -5.74
C TYR A 644 -15.04 -8.18 -6.07
N PHE A 645 -16.25 -8.52 -5.64
CA PHE A 645 -17.37 -7.60 -5.55
C PHE A 645 -17.94 -7.65 -4.14
N GLN A 646 -18.16 -6.48 -3.55
CA GLN A 646 -18.86 -6.34 -2.27
C GLN A 646 -19.93 -5.27 -2.36
N ALA A 647 -21.06 -5.47 -1.68
CA ALA A 647 -22.11 -4.47 -1.58
C ALA A 647 -23.06 -4.75 -0.42
N THR A 648 -23.92 -3.79 -0.10
CA THR A 648 -25.09 -4.03 0.75
C THR A 648 -26.27 -4.51 -0.10
N VAL A 649 -26.82 -5.67 0.25
CA VAL A 649 -27.94 -6.30 -0.44
C VAL A 649 -29.19 -6.14 0.41
N ASN A 650 -30.27 -5.67 -0.23
CA ASN A 650 -31.56 -5.42 0.42
C ASN A 650 -31.49 -4.51 1.66
N GLY A 651 -30.46 -3.65 1.74
CA GLY A 651 -30.31 -2.63 2.79
C GLY A 651 -29.82 -3.12 4.16
N ALA A 652 -29.59 -4.41 4.36
CA ALA A 652 -29.18 -4.95 5.66
C ALA A 652 -28.05 -6.00 5.61
N THR A 653 -27.90 -6.74 4.51
CA THR A 653 -26.93 -7.84 4.44
C THR A 653 -25.70 -7.42 3.66
N GLY A 654 -24.53 -7.50 4.30
CA GLY A 654 -23.25 -7.37 3.61
C GLY A 654 -23.00 -8.58 2.70
N TYR A 655 -22.82 -8.34 1.41
CA TYR A 655 -22.39 -9.35 0.44
C TYR A 655 -20.94 -9.08 0.06
N LYS A 656 -20.11 -10.12 0.03
CA LYS A 656 -18.78 -10.08 -0.56
C LYS A 656 -18.47 -11.43 -1.16
N ASN A 657 -18.04 -11.44 -2.42
CA ASN A 657 -17.59 -12.66 -3.08
C ASN A 657 -16.42 -12.34 -3.99
N TYR A 658 -15.58 -13.35 -4.22
CA TYR A 658 -14.33 -13.24 -4.95
C TYR A 658 -14.42 -13.98 -6.28
N PHE A 659 -13.57 -13.58 -7.22
CA PHE A 659 -13.38 -14.32 -8.46
C PHE A 659 -11.89 -14.47 -8.74
N ASN A 660 -11.56 -15.54 -9.45
CA ASN A 660 -10.22 -15.85 -9.88
C ASN A 660 -10.31 -16.57 -11.23
N GLU A 661 -9.69 -15.98 -12.24
CA GLU A 661 -9.75 -16.43 -13.63
C GLU A 661 -8.35 -16.73 -14.13
N GLY A 662 -8.19 -17.86 -14.81
CA GLY A 662 -6.88 -18.29 -15.31
C GLY A 662 -6.01 -18.94 -14.22
N LYS A 663 -4.73 -19.15 -14.56
CA LYS A 663 -3.76 -19.75 -13.63
C LYS A 663 -3.31 -18.69 -12.62
N VAL A 664 -3.34 -19.03 -11.33
CA VAL A 664 -2.92 -18.12 -10.27
C VAL A 664 -1.45 -17.75 -10.43
N LYS A 665 -1.21 -16.46 -10.65
CA LYS A 665 0.11 -15.84 -10.72
C LYS A 665 0.20 -14.70 -9.72
N ALA A 666 1.30 -14.64 -8.98
CA ALA A 666 1.65 -13.51 -8.13
C ALA A 666 2.63 -12.58 -8.84
N ASN A 667 2.90 -11.39 -8.30
CA ASN A 667 3.98 -10.53 -8.83
C ASN A 667 5.35 -11.19 -8.58
N ILE A 668 6.38 -10.79 -9.32
CA ILE A 668 7.71 -11.42 -9.23
C ILE A 668 8.27 -11.44 -7.81
N ILE A 669 8.13 -10.34 -7.08
CA ILE A 669 8.66 -10.22 -5.73
C ILE A 669 7.98 -11.25 -4.81
N THR A 670 6.66 -11.40 -4.96
CA THR A 670 5.88 -12.41 -4.26
C THR A 670 6.32 -13.80 -4.71
N GLN A 671 6.44 -14.08 -6.02
CA GLN A 671 6.91 -15.37 -6.57
C GLN A 671 8.26 -15.77 -5.99
N PHE A 672 9.24 -14.86 -6.01
CA PHE A 672 10.55 -15.05 -5.40
C PHE A 672 10.41 -15.47 -3.94
N GLN A 673 9.52 -14.82 -3.17
CA GLN A 673 9.25 -15.20 -1.79
C GLN A 673 8.62 -16.59 -1.66
N LEU A 674 7.73 -16.97 -2.59
CA LEU A 674 7.10 -18.28 -2.62
C LEU A 674 8.13 -19.39 -2.84
N GLU A 675 8.97 -19.22 -3.85
CA GLU A 675 9.99 -20.19 -4.25
C GLU A 675 11.09 -20.33 -3.20
N ASN A 676 11.40 -19.23 -2.51
CA ASN A 676 12.46 -19.19 -1.52
C ASN A 676 12.00 -19.55 -0.10
N ASN A 677 10.76 -20.03 0.09
CA ASN A 677 10.18 -20.27 1.40
C ASN A 677 10.31 -19.07 2.36
N LEU A 678 10.36 -17.86 1.79
CA LEU A 678 10.26 -16.61 2.56
C LEU A 678 8.80 -16.33 2.95
N ARG A 679 7.90 -17.31 2.79
CA ARG A 679 6.54 -17.29 3.31
C ARG A 679 6.51 -17.78 4.77
N ALA A 680 5.41 -17.50 5.46
CA ALA A 680 4.89 -18.50 6.39
C ALA A 680 4.43 -19.71 5.54
N PRO A 681 4.78 -20.96 5.88
CA PRO A 681 4.38 -22.10 5.08
C PRO A 681 2.85 -22.11 4.94
N ALA A 682 2.36 -22.12 3.70
CA ALA A 682 1.07 -22.76 3.47
C ALA A 682 1.27 -24.18 3.99
N SER A 683 0.44 -24.63 4.92
CA SER A 683 0.46 -26.02 5.38
C SER A 683 0.56 -26.91 4.15
N ALA A 684 1.72 -27.55 3.98
CA ALA A 684 1.91 -28.55 2.96
C ALA A 684 0.86 -29.65 3.19
N GLU A 685 0.26 -30.12 2.10
CA GLU A 685 -0.26 -31.49 2.09
C GLU A 685 0.89 -32.47 2.34
#